data_AF-A0AAN5KTN5-F1
#
_entry.id   AF-A0AAN5KTN5-F1
#
_cell.length_a   1.000
_cell.length_b   1.000
_cell.length_c   1.000
_cell.angle_alpha   90.00
_cell.angle_beta   90.00
_cell.angle_gamma   90.00
#
_symmetry.space_group_name_H-M   'P 1'
#
loop_
_entity.id
_entity.type
_entity.pdbx_description
1 polymer ?
#
loop_
_entity_poly.entity_id
_entity_poly.type
_entity_poly.pdbx_seq_one_letter_code
_entity_poly.pdbx_strand_id
1 'polypeptide(L)'
;MVIKMADVIKFKEPERCDYLYIDENNKVHLLMPIVGGDEIGLDNTCQTAVELRSFFYGNTHRDEARHSAEQQLTDYKKALEEDIKAINNQKKISPLAYVDLLKEKKKRLSQIEKYIDLIKVLKEEYDKDGEIITIKNNIIPPLPSGLNQIIQSSENAGAVRLSPDRPDLATSFKNPLFRLNRHYESSDHKLTEGLGVRLSSTLLPDPQTPTPINRKSPKEKIVETVLAKFQPEKIAEPDRDQKLKELKALLQEELVKIDSNLSVDISHDKQETNYDYLEMMMSMDEDSSIKEWVDAILTATVDSSVWDTQSASPFYDGAKEIKHKEDADKMSIRVQYLLAEANFYCKTNKLSDANFGEFFDKEPHATEIAKRVKEGLVQGVDIEPIIYNYINSNHAELGLESPLTTKQQQEITDKFTQHYNTIKDSPHFDEFFIADPDKKGNIFTHQGRLSCHFLDFFARQTNAKHLLGELEGHVEALQEGTSNRLNHKNEIVAEGYEKIEKFKQEVVRLLAENKPKELLDYLTATSPTGVPNYSLLSLETQNYISYNRNWPAIERELQRSENIQPNIKQDLLRLLSRDNVQHDNLSAITWSKYSSKPLLEVELSKVAEGLNATADIYEEKRQQQWYKGSRNEARETQCAELKKVAEEINTLLDNPFLSKGEVLNTLLKSIETLDKIDDEISSEFNLFQSTLQKEVRLFREQLKDICQLDNYAFKSTKLGEIISLEMEEQFQKIKDPTVQQIVRDLPSHCHNDEAIEFFKTLNPEEAAKVASYLSLEYRELNKSTDKKTLLEQDIPNLFKEVNMQLLFKLKEDSVLAEGVYEKLAQLADKIPPEHFTRNNIRKWSANPEKLEESNLGELLKSSDGSITEMARKYKETINEMIGKNEPSRETVGHTI
;
A
#
# COMPACT_ATOMS: atom_id res chain seq x y z
N MET A 1 32.19 -9.28 26.50
CA MET A 1 31.76 -10.64 26.09
C MET A 1 30.30 -10.52 25.73
N VAL A 2 29.90 -10.83 24.49
CA VAL A 2 28.54 -10.55 23.98
C VAL A 2 27.52 -11.28 24.85
N ILE A 3 26.65 -10.53 25.54
CA ILE A 3 25.47 -11.07 26.23
C ILE A 3 24.72 -11.88 25.16
N LYS A 4 24.64 -13.20 25.32
CA LYS A 4 23.84 -14.05 24.42
C LYS A 4 22.38 -13.69 24.66
N MET A 5 21.89 -12.71 23.89
CA MET A 5 20.48 -12.38 23.83
C MET A 5 19.70 -13.59 23.31
N ALA A 6 18.47 -13.74 23.78
CA ALA A 6 17.63 -14.90 23.50
C ALA A 6 17.42 -15.10 21.99
N ASP A 7 17.20 -16.35 21.57
CA ASP A 7 16.90 -16.70 20.18
C ASP A 7 15.57 -16.03 19.74
N VAL A 8 15.61 -15.17 18.71
CA VAL A 8 14.44 -14.42 18.21
C VAL A 8 13.97 -15.04 16.89
N ILE A 9 12.73 -15.51 16.85
CA ILE A 9 12.05 -15.93 15.63
C ILE A 9 11.50 -14.70 14.92
N LYS A 10 11.89 -14.56 13.66
CA LYS A 10 11.50 -13.45 12.79
C LYS A 10 10.65 -14.02 11.65
N PHE A 11 9.32 -13.90 11.74
CA PHE A 11 8.45 -14.40 10.69
C PHE A 11 8.65 -13.63 9.39
N LYS A 12 8.81 -14.37 8.28
CA LYS A 12 9.24 -13.88 6.98
C LYS A 12 8.15 -13.86 5.93
N GLU A 13 7.10 -14.68 6.08
CA GLU A 13 5.99 -14.67 5.13
C GLU A 13 5.33 -13.28 5.09
N PRO A 14 5.36 -12.59 3.93
CA PRO A 14 4.82 -11.25 3.82
C PRO A 14 3.30 -11.24 3.65
N GLU A 15 2.66 -10.17 4.12
CA GLU A 15 1.21 -9.97 3.94
C GLU A 15 0.83 -9.60 2.49
N ARG A 16 1.80 -9.14 1.69
CA ARG A 16 1.63 -8.82 0.27
C ARG A 16 2.71 -9.51 -0.57
N CYS A 17 2.30 -10.10 -1.69
CA CYS A 17 3.17 -10.63 -2.74
C CYS A 17 2.53 -10.34 -4.10
N ASP A 18 3.32 -10.00 -5.11
CA ASP A 18 2.79 -9.67 -6.43
C ASP A 18 2.05 -10.87 -7.05
N TYR A 19 0.93 -10.60 -7.73
CA TYR A 19 0.03 -11.58 -8.36
C TYR A 19 -0.72 -12.51 -7.39
N LEU A 20 -0.32 -12.55 -6.11
CA LEU A 20 -0.85 -13.47 -5.11
C LEU A 20 -2.04 -12.87 -4.37
N TYR A 21 -3.14 -13.61 -4.34
CA TYR A 21 -4.29 -13.36 -3.47
C TYR A 21 -4.58 -14.62 -2.65
N ILE A 22 -4.91 -14.44 -1.37
CA ILE A 22 -5.28 -15.53 -0.46
C ILE A 22 -6.64 -15.21 0.14
N ASP A 23 -7.61 -16.08 -0.12
CA ASP A 23 -8.98 -15.89 0.36
C ASP A 23 -9.12 -16.16 1.87
N GLU A 24 -10.31 -15.87 2.40
CA GLU A 24 -10.68 -16.10 3.81
C GLU A 24 -10.63 -17.58 4.24
N ASN A 25 -10.59 -18.51 3.28
CA ASN A 25 -10.51 -19.96 3.51
C ASN A 25 -9.07 -20.49 3.39
N ASN A 26 -8.08 -19.59 3.28
CA ASN A 26 -6.67 -19.89 3.09
C ASN A 26 -6.37 -20.64 1.77
N LYS A 27 -7.18 -20.39 0.74
CA LYS A 27 -6.92 -20.81 -0.63
C LYS A 27 -6.08 -19.76 -1.34
N VAL A 28 -5.06 -20.23 -2.03
CA VAL A 28 -4.14 -19.41 -2.81
C VAL A 28 -4.69 -19.27 -4.23
N HIS A 29 -4.74 -18.04 -4.69
CA HIS A 29 -5.12 -17.64 -6.04
C HIS A 29 -3.97 -16.89 -6.69
N LEU A 30 -3.57 -17.35 -7.87
CA LEU A 30 -2.60 -16.65 -8.70
C LEU A 30 -3.34 -15.89 -9.81
N LEU A 31 -3.23 -14.57 -9.81
CA LEU A 31 -3.90 -13.68 -10.75
C LEU A 31 -2.94 -13.34 -11.87
N MET A 32 -3.27 -13.78 -13.09
CA MET A 32 -2.48 -13.49 -14.27
C MET A 32 -2.94 -12.15 -14.87
N PRO A 33 -2.06 -11.14 -14.96
CA PRO A 33 -2.47 -9.83 -15.41
C PRO A 33 -2.64 -9.80 -16.94
N ILE A 34 -3.63 -9.03 -17.39
CA ILE A 34 -3.91 -8.74 -18.80
C ILE A 34 -3.28 -7.40 -19.15
N VAL A 35 -3.61 -6.35 -18.38
CA VAL A 35 -3.10 -4.98 -18.53
C VAL A 35 -3.05 -4.29 -17.16
N GLY A 36 -2.18 -3.29 -17.01
CA GLY A 36 -2.18 -2.42 -15.83
C GLY A 36 -3.42 -1.53 -15.81
N GLY A 37 -4.02 -1.32 -14.64
CA GLY A 37 -5.27 -0.56 -14.48
C GLY A 37 -6.19 -1.11 -13.39
N ASP A 38 -7.17 -0.31 -13.00
CA ASP A 38 -8.16 -0.66 -11.96
C ASP A 38 -9.53 -1.04 -12.57
N GLU A 39 -10.14 -0.12 -13.33
CA GLU A 39 -11.34 -0.39 -14.14
C GLU A 39 -11.04 -0.26 -15.64
N ILE A 40 -10.09 0.59 -16.01
CA ILE A 40 -9.63 0.79 -17.38
C ILE A 40 -8.14 0.50 -17.50
N GLY A 41 -7.79 -0.24 -18.56
CA GLY A 41 -6.43 -0.54 -18.94
C GLY A 41 -5.68 0.72 -19.37
N LEU A 42 -4.54 0.97 -18.72
CA LEU A 42 -3.62 2.04 -19.07
C LEU A 42 -2.66 1.63 -20.18
N ASP A 43 -2.37 0.33 -20.27
CA ASP A 43 -1.55 -0.27 -21.32
C ASP A 43 -2.44 -0.64 -22.50
N ASN A 44 -2.18 -0.04 -23.65
CA ASN A 44 -2.89 -0.35 -24.89
C ASN A 44 -1.94 -0.52 -26.07
N THR A 45 -2.51 -0.98 -27.19
CA THR A 45 -1.78 -1.28 -28.43
C THR A 45 -0.54 -2.14 -28.19
N CYS A 46 0.65 -1.58 -28.42
CA CYS A 46 1.95 -2.22 -28.26
C CYS A 46 2.35 -2.52 -26.80
N GLN A 47 1.70 -1.87 -25.82
CA GLN A 47 1.98 -2.07 -24.39
C GLN A 47 1.10 -3.14 -23.74
N THR A 48 0.06 -3.63 -24.44
CA THR A 48 -0.92 -4.58 -23.89
C THR A 48 -0.27 -5.84 -23.33
N ALA A 49 0.75 -6.38 -23.99
CA ALA A 49 1.34 -7.66 -23.60
C ALA A 49 2.38 -7.56 -22.49
N VAL A 50 2.66 -6.37 -21.95
CA VAL A 50 3.86 -6.24 -21.14
C VAL A 50 3.66 -6.75 -19.71
N GLU A 51 2.47 -6.60 -19.12
CA GLU A 51 2.13 -7.28 -17.87
C GLU A 51 2.28 -8.81 -17.99
N LEU A 52 1.88 -9.40 -19.13
CA LEU A 52 2.08 -10.83 -19.38
C LEU A 52 3.55 -11.21 -19.51
N ARG A 53 4.36 -10.37 -20.16
CA ARG A 53 5.81 -10.60 -20.27
C ARG A 53 6.45 -10.60 -18.87
N SER A 54 6.11 -9.61 -18.05
CA SER A 54 6.52 -9.52 -16.66
C SER A 54 6.10 -10.76 -15.87
N PHE A 55 4.85 -11.21 -16.00
CA PHE A 55 4.36 -12.40 -15.30
C PHE A 55 5.16 -13.67 -15.65
N PHE A 56 5.40 -13.97 -16.93
CA PHE A 56 6.03 -15.24 -17.34
C PHE A 56 7.56 -15.28 -17.28
N TYR A 57 8.20 -14.15 -17.58
CA TYR A 57 9.65 -14.09 -17.80
C TYR A 57 10.36 -13.06 -16.94
N GLY A 58 9.60 -12.22 -16.26
CA GLY A 58 10.12 -10.94 -15.83
C GLY A 58 10.37 -10.04 -17.05
N ASN A 59 10.25 -8.75 -16.83
CA ASN A 59 10.57 -7.76 -17.85
C ASN A 59 10.66 -6.39 -17.20
N THR A 60 11.22 -5.48 -17.95
CA THR A 60 11.13 -4.06 -17.75
C THR A 60 9.93 -3.44 -18.50
N HIS A 61 8.96 -2.83 -17.83
CA HIS A 61 7.80 -2.16 -18.47
C HIS A 61 7.40 -0.81 -17.89
N ARG A 62 7.25 0.23 -18.73
CA ARG A 62 7.13 1.63 -18.23
C ARG A 62 8.10 1.86 -17.10
N ASP A 63 9.26 1.27 -17.30
CA ASP A 63 10.36 1.53 -16.47
C ASP A 63 10.27 1.01 -15.04
N GLU A 64 10.49 -0.28 -14.88
CA GLU A 64 9.50 -1.32 -14.68
C GLU A 64 10.09 -2.74 -14.51
N ALA A 65 11.33 -2.99 -14.06
CA ALA A 65 11.88 -4.30 -13.60
C ALA A 65 10.96 -5.15 -12.72
N ARG A 66 10.14 -5.94 -13.38
CA ARG A 66 9.20 -6.84 -12.76
C ARG A 66 9.78 -8.22 -12.79
N HIS A 67 9.88 -8.85 -11.62
CA HIS A 67 10.19 -10.27 -11.52
C HIS A 67 9.03 -11.12 -12.02
N SER A 68 9.34 -12.31 -12.52
CA SER A 68 8.33 -13.29 -12.90
C SER A 68 7.53 -13.79 -11.71
N ALA A 69 6.30 -14.24 -11.97
CA ALA A 69 5.47 -14.89 -10.96
C ALA A 69 6.18 -16.12 -10.37
N GLU A 70 6.91 -16.88 -11.19
CA GLU A 70 7.70 -18.03 -10.74
C GLU A 70 8.75 -17.63 -9.69
N GLN A 71 9.47 -16.53 -9.91
CA GLN A 71 10.48 -16.02 -8.97
C GLN A 71 9.82 -15.52 -7.68
N GLN A 72 8.78 -14.69 -7.79
CA GLN A 72 8.03 -14.16 -6.64
C GLN A 72 7.46 -15.27 -5.74
N LEU A 73 6.87 -16.30 -6.34
CA LEU A 73 6.34 -17.46 -5.62
C LEU A 73 7.45 -18.30 -4.99
N THR A 74 8.62 -18.41 -5.63
CA THR A 74 9.78 -19.13 -5.08
C THR A 74 10.34 -18.42 -3.84
N ASP A 75 10.40 -17.09 -3.85
CA ASP A 75 10.81 -16.30 -2.69
C ASP A 75 9.79 -16.39 -1.55
N TYR A 76 8.49 -16.37 -1.87
CA TYR A 76 7.41 -16.59 -0.91
C TYR A 76 7.47 -17.99 -0.29
N LYS A 77 7.72 -19.02 -1.11
CA LYS A 77 7.94 -20.41 -0.67
C LYS A 77 9.08 -20.48 0.35
N LYS A 78 10.23 -19.86 0.05
CA LYS A 78 11.39 -19.87 0.95
C LYS A 78 11.05 -19.22 2.30
N ALA A 79 10.34 -18.09 2.29
CA ALA A 79 9.89 -17.42 3.51
C ALA A 79 8.97 -18.32 4.36
N LEU A 80 8.03 -19.04 3.73
CA LEU A 80 7.19 -20.03 4.40
C LEU A 80 7.99 -21.19 5.01
N GLU A 81 8.97 -21.73 4.28
CA GLU A 81 9.82 -22.82 4.76
C GLU A 81 10.64 -22.41 5.99
N GLU A 82 11.19 -21.19 5.99
CA GLU A 82 11.93 -20.62 7.12
C GLU A 82 11.02 -20.46 8.35
N ASP A 83 9.81 -19.93 8.18
CA ASP A 83 8.81 -19.79 9.25
C ASP A 83 8.38 -21.14 9.83
N ILE A 84 8.08 -22.11 8.95
CA ILE A 84 7.68 -23.47 9.34
C ILE A 84 8.81 -24.13 10.14
N LYS A 85 10.07 -23.98 9.70
CA LYS A 85 11.24 -24.50 10.41
C LYS A 85 11.38 -23.85 11.79
N ALA A 86 11.21 -22.53 11.88
CA ALA A 86 11.28 -21.80 13.14
C ALA A 86 10.20 -22.26 14.14
N ILE A 87 8.95 -22.42 13.70
CA ILE A 87 7.86 -22.94 14.55
C ILE A 87 8.16 -24.38 15.01
N ASN A 88 8.64 -25.25 14.12
CA ASN A 88 8.96 -26.64 14.50
C ASN A 88 10.11 -26.73 15.53
N ASN A 89 11.02 -25.76 15.57
CA ASN A 89 12.03 -25.71 16.62
C ASN A 89 11.41 -25.46 18.01
N GLN A 90 10.36 -24.64 18.08
CA GLN A 90 9.62 -24.38 19.33
C GLN A 90 8.83 -25.60 19.81
N LYS A 91 8.46 -26.53 18.91
CA LYS A 91 7.77 -27.77 19.28
C LYS A 91 8.55 -28.70 20.18
N LYS A 92 9.88 -28.55 20.24
CA LYS A 92 10.74 -29.25 21.20
C LYS A 92 10.48 -28.79 22.64
N ILE A 93 10.04 -27.54 22.81
CA ILE A 93 9.75 -26.90 24.09
C ILE A 93 8.25 -27.02 24.39
N SER A 94 7.39 -26.54 23.50
CA SER A 94 5.93 -26.65 23.61
C SER A 94 5.36 -27.41 22.39
N PRO A 95 4.88 -28.66 22.55
CA PRO A 95 4.34 -29.46 21.44
C PRO A 95 3.22 -28.77 20.65
N LEU A 96 2.49 -27.88 21.33
CA LEU A 96 1.39 -27.10 20.77
C LEU A 96 1.81 -25.70 20.28
N ALA A 97 3.11 -25.37 20.23
CA ALA A 97 3.56 -24.07 19.73
C ALA A 97 3.01 -23.77 18.33
N TYR A 98 2.22 -22.69 18.24
CA TYR A 98 1.67 -22.10 17.01
C TYR A 98 1.01 -23.10 16.04
N VAL A 99 0.29 -24.11 16.54
CA VAL A 99 -0.28 -25.19 15.69
C VAL A 99 -1.18 -24.66 14.58
N ASP A 100 -2.06 -23.70 14.88
CA ASP A 100 -2.98 -23.13 13.89
C ASP A 100 -2.21 -22.37 12.80
N LEU A 101 -1.31 -21.47 13.19
CA LEU A 101 -0.44 -20.73 12.25
C LEU A 101 0.43 -21.67 11.41
N LEU A 102 0.96 -22.74 12.00
CA LEU A 102 1.73 -23.76 11.29
C LEU A 102 0.87 -24.48 10.23
N LYS A 103 -0.38 -24.82 10.57
CA LYS A 103 -1.31 -25.48 9.67
C LYS A 103 -1.67 -24.57 8.50
N GLU A 104 -1.94 -23.30 8.77
CA GLU A 104 -2.22 -22.28 7.75
C GLU A 104 -1.03 -22.10 6.80
N LYS A 105 0.19 -21.89 7.33
CA LYS A 105 1.43 -21.76 6.55
C LYS A 105 1.73 -22.99 5.70
N LYS A 106 1.58 -24.21 6.25
CA LYS A 106 1.79 -25.46 5.49
C LYS A 106 0.79 -25.64 4.36
N LYS A 107 -0.48 -25.27 4.58
CA LYS A 107 -1.50 -25.30 3.52
C LYS A 107 -1.13 -24.34 2.39
N ARG A 108 -0.68 -23.12 2.70
CA ARG A 108 -0.24 -22.15 1.68
C ARG A 108 0.98 -22.66 0.93
N LEU A 109 1.97 -23.21 1.64
CA LEU A 109 3.18 -23.77 1.04
C LEU A 109 2.87 -24.82 -0.03
N SER A 110 2.02 -25.80 0.28
CA SER A 110 1.62 -26.86 -0.66
C SER A 110 1.01 -26.29 -1.94
N GLN A 111 0.07 -25.34 -1.79
CA GLN A 111 -0.61 -24.70 -2.92
C GLN A 111 0.37 -23.88 -3.78
N ILE A 112 1.28 -23.11 -3.14
CA ILE A 112 2.32 -22.32 -3.81
C ILE A 112 3.25 -23.23 -4.63
N GLU A 113 3.71 -24.35 -4.04
CA GLU A 113 4.53 -25.34 -4.75
C GLU A 113 3.81 -25.84 -6.00
N LYS A 114 2.51 -26.12 -5.88
CA LYS A 114 1.72 -26.58 -7.02
C LYS A 114 1.59 -25.52 -8.12
N TYR A 115 1.38 -24.25 -7.78
CA TYR A 115 1.36 -23.16 -8.78
C TYR A 115 2.70 -23.00 -9.50
N ILE A 116 3.83 -23.09 -8.78
CA ILE A 116 5.18 -23.03 -9.38
C ILE A 116 5.33 -24.16 -10.41
N ASP A 117 4.92 -25.38 -10.05
CA ASP A 117 4.99 -26.53 -10.97
C ASP A 117 4.12 -26.31 -12.22
N LEU A 118 2.90 -25.79 -12.07
CA LEU A 118 2.01 -25.52 -13.21
C LEU A 118 2.60 -24.46 -14.16
N ILE A 119 3.25 -23.41 -13.64
CA ILE A 119 3.93 -22.41 -14.48
C ILE A 119 5.05 -23.06 -15.31
N LYS A 120 5.86 -23.92 -14.68
CA LYS A 120 6.95 -24.64 -15.36
C LYS A 120 6.43 -25.58 -16.43
N VAL A 121 5.47 -26.43 -16.08
CA VAL A 121 4.84 -27.39 -17.01
C VAL A 121 4.20 -26.68 -18.19
N LEU A 122 3.52 -25.54 -17.96
CA LEU A 122 2.94 -24.74 -19.04
C LEU A 122 4.01 -24.30 -20.05
N LYS A 123 5.13 -23.75 -19.55
CA LYS A 123 6.24 -23.23 -20.37
C LYS A 123 7.02 -24.34 -21.07
N GLU A 124 7.19 -25.49 -20.44
CA GLU A 124 8.04 -26.58 -20.94
C GLU A 124 7.30 -27.59 -21.82
N GLU A 125 6.06 -27.96 -21.45
CA GLU A 125 5.34 -29.07 -22.09
C GLU A 125 4.19 -28.61 -23.00
N TYR A 126 3.57 -27.47 -22.69
CA TYR A 126 2.33 -27.02 -23.35
C TYR A 126 2.50 -25.81 -24.27
N ASP A 127 3.68 -25.20 -24.34
CA ASP A 127 3.98 -24.10 -25.26
C ASP A 127 4.50 -24.60 -26.64
N LYS A 128 3.90 -25.65 -27.19
CA LYS A 128 4.36 -26.28 -28.45
C LYS A 128 4.24 -25.39 -29.67
N ASP A 129 3.20 -24.55 -29.68
CA ASP A 129 2.94 -23.57 -30.73
C ASP A 129 3.73 -22.26 -30.51
N GLY A 130 4.48 -22.17 -29.41
CA GLY A 130 5.34 -21.05 -29.05
C GLY A 130 4.59 -19.77 -28.69
N GLU A 131 3.31 -19.84 -28.30
CA GLU A 131 2.51 -18.66 -27.95
C GLU A 131 3.06 -17.92 -26.72
N ILE A 132 3.56 -18.63 -25.70
CA ILE A 132 4.09 -18.03 -24.48
C ILE A 132 5.52 -17.52 -24.71
N ILE A 133 6.39 -18.32 -25.32
CA ILE A 133 7.78 -17.91 -25.62
C ILE A 133 7.83 -16.70 -26.57
N THR A 134 6.83 -16.54 -27.44
CA THR A 134 6.71 -15.35 -28.31
C THR A 134 6.55 -14.07 -27.50
N ILE A 135 5.92 -14.11 -26.32
CA ILE A 135 5.78 -12.96 -25.41
C ILE A 135 7.15 -12.41 -25.01
N LYS A 136 8.13 -13.29 -24.80
CA LYS A 136 9.51 -12.91 -24.47
C LYS A 136 10.22 -12.21 -25.61
N ASN A 137 10.06 -12.72 -26.83
CA ASN A 137 10.94 -12.39 -27.95
C ASN A 137 10.40 -11.27 -28.87
N ASN A 138 9.09 -11.05 -28.90
CA ASN A 138 8.48 -10.07 -29.79
C ASN A 138 8.27 -8.74 -29.09
N ILE A 139 8.58 -7.63 -29.77
CA ILE A 139 8.32 -6.27 -29.29
C ILE A 139 6.81 -6.06 -29.05
N ILE A 140 5.97 -6.60 -29.95
CA ILE A 140 4.50 -6.53 -29.89
C ILE A 140 3.96 -7.97 -29.97
N PRO A 141 3.93 -8.70 -28.84
CA PRO A 141 3.44 -10.06 -28.84
C PRO A 141 1.91 -10.11 -28.99
N PRO A 142 1.37 -11.08 -29.75
CA PRO A 142 -0.06 -11.36 -29.70
C PRO A 142 -0.44 -11.92 -28.33
N LEU A 143 -1.67 -11.64 -27.89
CA LEU A 143 -2.23 -12.30 -26.71
C LEU A 143 -2.37 -13.81 -26.97
N PRO A 144 -1.99 -14.69 -26.01
CA PRO A 144 -2.16 -16.14 -26.14
C PRO A 144 -3.62 -16.55 -26.39
N SER A 145 -3.81 -17.69 -27.03
CA SER A 145 -5.14 -18.20 -27.40
C SER A 145 -6.04 -18.43 -26.18
N GLY A 146 -5.52 -19.01 -25.10
CA GLY A 146 -6.26 -19.20 -23.86
C GLY A 146 -6.79 -17.89 -23.28
N LEU A 147 -5.98 -16.83 -23.32
CA LEU A 147 -6.38 -15.50 -22.83
C LEU A 147 -7.42 -14.84 -23.73
N ASN A 148 -7.29 -14.97 -25.06
CA ASN A 148 -8.32 -14.48 -25.98
C ASN A 148 -9.68 -15.14 -25.72
N GLN A 149 -9.70 -16.44 -25.38
CA GLN A 149 -10.94 -17.14 -25.02
C GLN A 149 -11.53 -16.62 -23.69
N ILE A 150 -10.70 -16.28 -22.71
CA ILE A 150 -11.15 -15.68 -21.43
C ILE A 150 -11.80 -14.32 -21.70
N ILE A 151 -11.11 -13.44 -22.43
CA ILE A 151 -11.62 -12.10 -22.77
C ILE A 151 -12.94 -12.22 -23.56
N GLN A 152 -13.01 -13.12 -24.54
CA GLN A 152 -14.21 -13.32 -25.35
C GLN A 152 -15.39 -13.87 -24.54
N SER A 153 -15.15 -14.64 -23.49
CA SER A 153 -16.19 -15.21 -22.62
C SER A 153 -16.51 -14.33 -21.40
N SER A 154 -15.91 -13.14 -21.30
CA SER A 154 -16.12 -12.28 -20.15
C SER A 154 -17.51 -11.64 -20.15
N GLU A 155 -18.16 -11.65 -18.98
CA GLU A 155 -19.43 -10.94 -18.73
C GLU A 155 -19.22 -9.55 -18.13
N ASN A 156 -18.05 -9.30 -17.54
CA ASN A 156 -17.76 -8.09 -16.78
C ASN A 156 -16.61 -7.26 -17.35
N ALA A 157 -15.99 -7.67 -18.47
CA ALA A 157 -14.94 -6.91 -19.12
C ALA A 157 -15.04 -7.01 -20.65
N GLY A 158 -14.45 -6.03 -21.35
CA GLY A 158 -14.45 -5.99 -22.81
C GLY A 158 -13.49 -4.94 -23.36
N ALA A 159 -12.93 -5.23 -24.53
CA ALA A 159 -12.13 -4.25 -25.26
C ALA A 159 -13.02 -3.35 -26.12
N VAL A 160 -12.63 -2.09 -26.25
CA VAL A 160 -13.25 -1.11 -27.15
C VAL A 160 -12.20 -0.62 -28.14
N ARG A 161 -12.58 -0.45 -29.41
CA ARG A 161 -11.70 0.03 -30.48
C ARG A 161 -12.27 1.27 -31.14
N LEU A 162 -11.52 2.36 -31.10
CA LEU A 162 -11.90 3.67 -31.62
C LEU A 162 -11.20 3.93 -32.97
N SER A 163 -11.51 5.09 -33.57
CA SER A 163 -10.94 5.57 -34.83
C SER A 163 -10.34 6.97 -34.67
N PRO A 164 -9.11 7.09 -34.13
CA PRO A 164 -8.33 8.33 -34.21
C PRO A 164 -7.93 8.63 -35.67
N ASP A 165 -7.68 9.91 -35.98
CA ASP A 165 -7.21 10.36 -37.31
C ASP A 165 -5.91 9.67 -37.73
N ARG A 166 -5.04 9.38 -36.76
CA ARG A 166 -3.78 8.66 -36.94
C ARG A 166 -3.79 7.34 -36.15
N PRO A 167 -4.33 6.26 -36.72
CA PRO A 167 -4.45 4.99 -36.02
C PRO A 167 -3.13 4.24 -35.92
N ASP A 168 -2.91 3.59 -34.77
CA ASP A 168 -1.87 2.58 -34.56
C ASP A 168 -2.40 1.19 -34.97
N LEU A 169 -1.76 0.55 -35.95
CA LEU A 169 -2.17 -0.79 -36.42
C LEU A 169 -1.81 -1.92 -35.44
N ALA A 170 -0.97 -1.66 -34.44
CA ALA A 170 -0.53 -2.64 -33.43
C ALA A 170 -1.57 -2.92 -32.33
N THR A 171 -2.82 -3.15 -32.73
CA THR A 171 -3.89 -3.49 -31.78
C THR A 171 -3.83 -4.95 -31.34
N SER A 172 -3.99 -5.21 -30.04
CA SER A 172 -3.82 -6.50 -29.39
C SER A 172 -5.13 -7.29 -29.20
N PHE A 173 -6.27 -6.61 -29.04
CA PHE A 173 -7.55 -7.27 -28.73
C PHE A 173 -8.31 -7.69 -29.99
N LYS A 174 -8.41 -8.99 -30.28
CA LYS A 174 -8.99 -9.45 -31.56
C LYS A 174 -10.50 -9.23 -31.71
N ASN A 175 -11.25 -9.30 -30.61
CA ASN A 175 -12.72 -9.27 -30.61
C ASN A 175 -13.27 -8.15 -29.70
N PRO A 176 -13.14 -6.87 -30.09
CA PRO A 176 -13.65 -5.77 -29.27
C PRO A 176 -15.18 -5.72 -29.28
N LEU A 177 -15.76 -5.39 -28.13
CA LEU A 177 -17.19 -5.20 -27.90
C LEU A 177 -17.73 -4.01 -28.71
N PHE A 178 -16.98 -2.91 -28.75
CA PHE A 178 -17.26 -1.73 -29.55
C PHE A 178 -16.19 -1.60 -30.63
N ARG A 179 -16.58 -1.45 -31.90
CA ARG A 179 -15.62 -1.32 -33.02
C ARG A 179 -16.10 -0.31 -34.05
N LEU A 180 -15.17 0.47 -34.57
CA LEU A 180 -15.38 1.40 -35.68
C LEU A 180 -14.43 1.08 -36.84
N ASN A 181 -14.80 1.53 -38.04
CA ASN A 181 -13.95 1.57 -39.22
C ASN A 181 -12.82 2.58 -39.00
N ARG A 182 -11.59 2.22 -39.41
CA ARG A 182 -10.36 2.99 -39.15
C ARG A 182 -9.60 3.27 -40.45
N HIS A 183 -8.78 4.33 -40.45
CA HIS A 183 -7.84 4.59 -41.54
C HIS A 183 -6.77 3.48 -41.66
N TYR A 184 -6.29 3.21 -42.88
CA TYR A 184 -5.15 2.33 -43.13
C TYR A 184 -3.84 3.13 -43.22
N GLU A 185 -2.76 2.62 -42.63
CA GLU A 185 -1.47 3.33 -42.49
C GLU A 185 -0.73 3.57 -43.82
N SER A 186 -1.01 2.79 -44.87
CA SER A 186 -0.18 2.71 -46.08
C SER A 186 -0.87 2.90 -47.43
N SER A 187 -2.15 3.27 -47.48
CA SER A 187 -2.85 3.52 -48.76
C SER A 187 -3.05 5.00 -49.03
N ASP A 188 -2.77 5.46 -50.26
CA ASP A 188 -3.22 6.75 -50.82
C ASP A 188 -4.75 6.97 -50.72
N HIS A 189 -5.49 5.94 -50.29
CA HIS A 189 -6.93 5.94 -50.09
C HIS A 189 -7.25 6.19 -48.62
N LYS A 190 -7.53 7.46 -48.28
CA LYS A 190 -8.14 7.79 -46.99
C LYS A 190 -9.56 7.23 -46.93
N LEU A 191 -9.92 6.61 -45.80
CA LEU A 191 -11.31 6.30 -45.47
C LEU A 191 -12.17 7.57 -45.62
N THR A 192 -13.31 7.48 -46.31
CA THR A 192 -14.20 8.62 -46.61
C THR A 192 -15.58 8.51 -45.94
N GLU A 193 -15.80 7.42 -45.21
CA GLU A 193 -17.04 7.05 -44.53
C GLU A 193 -16.76 6.59 -43.10
N GLY A 194 -17.81 6.42 -42.29
CA GLY A 194 -17.71 6.03 -40.88
C GLY A 194 -17.73 7.21 -39.90
N LEU A 195 -17.96 6.89 -38.63
CA LEU A 195 -18.21 7.84 -37.55
C LEU A 195 -17.03 8.77 -37.32
N GLY A 196 -15.80 8.23 -37.24
CA GLY A 196 -14.60 9.04 -37.01
C GLY A 196 -14.40 10.10 -38.09
N VAL A 197 -14.59 9.73 -39.37
CA VAL A 197 -14.49 10.65 -40.51
C VAL A 197 -15.58 11.73 -40.44
N ARG A 198 -16.82 11.35 -40.12
CA ARG A 198 -17.95 12.31 -40.03
C ARG A 198 -17.81 13.27 -38.88
N LEU A 199 -17.37 12.82 -37.70
CA LEU A 199 -17.07 13.70 -36.57
C LEU A 199 -15.99 14.71 -36.94
N SER A 200 -14.83 14.25 -37.41
CA SER A 200 -13.71 15.13 -37.74
C SER A 200 -14.06 16.16 -38.84
N SER A 201 -14.72 15.72 -39.92
CA SER A 201 -15.11 16.61 -41.02
C SER A 201 -16.29 17.54 -40.70
N THR A 202 -17.18 17.16 -39.78
CA THR A 202 -18.30 18.02 -39.38
C THR A 202 -17.86 19.08 -38.37
N LEU A 203 -17.05 18.67 -37.39
CA LEU A 203 -16.54 19.54 -36.33
C LEU A 203 -15.51 20.55 -36.85
N LEU A 204 -14.74 20.21 -37.89
CA LEU A 204 -13.85 21.14 -38.58
C LEU A 204 -13.95 20.93 -40.10
N PRO A 205 -14.93 21.54 -40.78
CA PRO A 205 -15.15 21.36 -42.21
C PRO A 205 -14.00 21.94 -43.05
N ASP A 206 -13.45 23.07 -42.62
CA ASP A 206 -12.25 23.67 -43.18
C ASP A 206 -11.51 24.51 -42.11
N PRO A 207 -10.18 24.74 -42.24
CA PRO A 207 -9.41 25.49 -41.26
C PRO A 207 -9.79 26.98 -41.14
N GLN A 208 -10.59 27.51 -42.06
CA GLN A 208 -11.06 28.90 -42.05
C GLN A 208 -12.44 29.03 -41.36
N THR A 209 -13.11 27.92 -41.04
CA THR A 209 -14.40 27.88 -40.37
C THR A 209 -14.32 27.10 -39.05
N PRO A 210 -13.73 27.67 -37.98
CA PRO A 210 -13.71 27.05 -36.65
C PRO A 210 -15.11 26.79 -36.10
N THR A 211 -15.28 25.74 -35.31
CA THR A 211 -16.53 25.50 -34.58
C THR A 211 -16.42 26.15 -33.19
N PRO A 212 -17.24 27.15 -32.86
CA PRO A 212 -17.21 27.77 -31.54
C PRO A 212 -17.75 26.82 -30.48
N ILE A 213 -17.13 26.86 -29.29
CA ILE A 213 -17.55 26.13 -28.10
C ILE A 213 -18.09 27.17 -27.11
N ASN A 214 -19.40 27.33 -27.07
CA ASN A 214 -20.05 28.39 -26.29
C ASN A 214 -20.50 27.90 -24.91
N ARG A 215 -19.66 27.10 -24.23
CA ARG A 215 -19.96 26.60 -22.89
C ARG A 215 -19.86 27.74 -21.88
N LYS A 216 -20.95 28.00 -21.19
CA LYS A 216 -20.99 28.93 -20.07
C LYS A 216 -20.73 28.17 -18.78
N SER A 217 -19.86 28.73 -17.94
CA SER A 217 -19.62 28.24 -16.58
C SER A 217 -20.91 28.27 -15.76
N PRO A 218 -21.02 27.45 -14.69
CA PRO A 218 -22.16 27.51 -13.78
C PRO A 218 -22.42 28.93 -13.26
N LYS A 219 -21.36 29.67 -12.92
CA LYS A 219 -21.42 31.07 -12.52
C LYS A 219 -22.05 31.95 -13.61
N GLU A 220 -21.56 31.87 -14.85
CA GLU A 220 -22.11 32.66 -15.98
C GLU A 220 -23.58 32.33 -16.27
N LYS A 221 -23.99 31.05 -16.18
CA LYS A 221 -25.39 30.66 -16.34
C LYS A 221 -26.29 31.28 -15.28
N ILE A 222 -25.85 31.29 -14.01
CA ILE A 222 -26.58 31.94 -12.92
C ILE A 222 -26.67 33.45 -13.18
N VAL A 223 -25.55 34.10 -13.49
CA VAL A 223 -25.49 35.53 -13.79
C VAL A 223 -26.50 35.90 -14.88
N GLU A 224 -26.48 35.21 -16.02
CA GLU A 224 -27.41 35.49 -17.12
C GLU A 224 -28.87 35.21 -16.76
N THR A 225 -29.15 34.11 -16.05
CA THR A 225 -30.52 33.75 -15.64
C THR A 225 -31.10 34.81 -14.70
N VAL A 226 -30.29 35.28 -13.74
CA VAL A 226 -30.68 36.34 -12.81
C VAL A 226 -30.85 37.67 -13.54
N LEU A 227 -29.91 38.05 -14.41
CA LEU A 227 -30.00 39.27 -15.21
C LEU A 227 -31.22 39.28 -16.15
N ALA A 228 -31.64 38.12 -16.68
CA ALA A 228 -32.83 38.01 -17.51
C ALA A 228 -34.14 38.14 -16.71
N LYS A 229 -34.14 37.77 -15.42
CA LYS A 229 -35.31 37.85 -14.53
C LYS A 229 -35.41 39.22 -13.85
N PHE A 230 -34.28 39.82 -13.47
CA PHE A 230 -34.23 41.07 -12.73
C PHE A 230 -34.57 42.28 -13.63
N GLN A 231 -35.68 42.94 -13.32
CA GLN A 231 -36.21 44.07 -14.12
C GLN A 231 -35.57 45.44 -13.81
N PRO A 232 -35.16 45.77 -12.56
CA PRO A 232 -34.56 47.07 -12.28
C PRO A 232 -33.24 47.29 -13.02
N GLU A 233 -33.05 48.50 -13.57
CA GLU A 233 -31.82 48.86 -14.31
C GLU A 233 -30.63 49.16 -13.38
N LYS A 234 -30.90 49.60 -12.14
CA LYS A 234 -29.92 49.99 -11.12
C LYS A 234 -30.43 49.73 -9.70
N ILE A 235 -29.50 49.48 -8.77
CA ILE A 235 -29.75 49.47 -7.32
C ILE A 235 -29.44 50.88 -6.79
N ALA A 236 -30.47 51.70 -6.66
CA ALA A 236 -30.38 53.11 -6.27
C ALA A 236 -31.65 53.57 -5.55
N GLU A 237 -31.55 54.68 -4.82
CA GLU A 237 -32.65 55.35 -4.10
C GLU A 237 -33.89 55.64 -5.00
N PRO A 238 -35.12 55.66 -4.46
CA PRO A 238 -35.47 55.53 -3.03
C PRO A 238 -35.62 54.09 -2.51
N ASP A 239 -35.51 53.08 -3.38
CA ASP A 239 -35.89 51.69 -3.06
C ASP A 239 -34.69 50.72 -3.11
N ARG A 240 -33.46 51.19 -2.86
CA ARG A 240 -32.23 50.41 -3.07
C ARG A 240 -32.19 49.11 -2.28
N ASP A 241 -32.60 49.12 -1.01
CA ASP A 241 -32.55 47.94 -0.14
C ASP A 241 -33.55 46.88 -0.59
N GLN A 242 -34.73 47.30 -1.03
CA GLN A 242 -35.76 46.40 -1.55
C GLN A 242 -35.29 45.75 -2.87
N LYS A 243 -34.69 46.53 -3.78
CA LYS A 243 -34.11 46.02 -5.04
C LYS A 243 -32.95 45.05 -4.79
N LEU A 244 -32.06 45.35 -3.84
CA LEU A 244 -30.97 44.45 -3.46
C LEU A 244 -31.51 43.13 -2.89
N LYS A 245 -32.54 43.19 -2.05
CA LYS A 245 -33.21 42.00 -1.51
C LYS A 245 -33.85 41.15 -2.60
N GLU A 246 -34.48 41.76 -3.60
CA GLU A 246 -35.03 41.06 -4.76
C GLU A 246 -33.93 40.38 -5.59
N LEU A 247 -32.80 41.07 -5.84
CA LEU A 247 -31.66 40.49 -6.55
C LEU A 247 -31.07 39.30 -5.81
N LYS A 248 -30.87 39.44 -4.49
CA LYS A 248 -30.39 38.36 -3.61
C LYS A 248 -31.34 37.17 -3.60
N ALA A 249 -32.66 37.39 -3.57
CA ALA A 249 -33.64 36.30 -3.64
C ALA A 249 -33.53 35.49 -4.95
N LEU A 250 -33.34 36.17 -6.08
CA LEU A 250 -33.14 35.50 -7.38
C LEU A 250 -31.82 34.71 -7.42
N LEU A 251 -30.72 35.27 -6.89
CA LEU A 251 -29.45 34.55 -6.78
C LEU A 251 -29.55 33.33 -5.87
N GLN A 252 -30.24 33.48 -4.73
CA GLN A 252 -30.48 32.40 -3.78
C GLN A 252 -31.25 31.25 -4.43
N GLU A 253 -32.30 31.55 -5.23
CA GLU A 253 -33.10 30.54 -5.95
C GLU A 253 -32.23 29.69 -6.89
N GLU A 254 -31.26 30.30 -7.57
CA GLU A 254 -30.37 29.58 -8.49
C GLU A 254 -29.24 28.82 -7.75
N LEU A 255 -28.71 29.37 -6.66
CA LEU A 255 -27.63 28.74 -5.89
C LEU A 255 -28.08 27.48 -5.12
N VAL A 256 -29.30 27.45 -4.58
CA VAL A 256 -29.80 26.24 -3.88
C VAL A 256 -30.01 25.04 -4.81
N LYS A 257 -30.07 25.27 -6.13
CA LYS A 257 -30.08 24.18 -7.13
C LYS A 257 -28.71 23.50 -7.25
N ILE A 258 -27.64 24.19 -6.82
CA ILE A 258 -26.27 23.65 -6.76
C ILE A 258 -26.04 22.99 -5.40
N ASP A 259 -26.25 23.73 -4.31
CA ASP A 259 -26.14 23.22 -2.95
C ASP A 259 -27.13 23.96 -2.04
N SER A 260 -28.00 23.19 -1.37
CA SER A 260 -29.01 23.71 -0.45
C SER A 260 -28.46 24.49 0.75
N ASN A 261 -27.16 24.36 1.06
CA ASN A 261 -26.52 25.06 2.17
C ASN A 261 -25.95 26.43 1.79
N LEU A 262 -25.87 26.77 0.50
CA LEU A 262 -25.34 28.06 0.07
C LEU A 262 -26.31 29.18 0.43
N SER A 263 -25.78 30.32 0.88
CA SER A 263 -26.56 31.51 1.19
C SER A 263 -25.89 32.76 0.66
N VAL A 264 -26.68 33.68 0.08
CA VAL A 264 -26.21 35.01 -0.32
C VAL A 264 -26.37 36.06 0.76
N ASP A 265 -26.96 35.72 1.92
CA ASP A 265 -27.26 36.69 2.98
C ASP A 265 -26.09 36.97 3.91
N ILE A 266 -25.14 36.03 3.96
CA ILE A 266 -23.99 36.09 4.87
C ILE A 266 -22.72 35.92 4.04
N SER A 267 -21.76 36.82 4.25
CA SER A 267 -20.44 36.77 3.61
C SER A 267 -19.48 35.77 4.26
N HIS A 268 -18.33 35.55 3.62
CA HIS A 268 -17.24 34.71 4.14
C HIS A 268 -16.75 35.12 5.54
N ASP A 269 -16.77 36.41 5.86
CA ASP A 269 -16.42 36.98 7.18
C ASP A 269 -17.60 37.03 8.16
N LYS A 270 -18.71 36.37 7.82
CA LYS A 270 -19.93 36.20 8.63
C LYS A 270 -20.69 37.50 8.91
N GLN A 271 -20.60 38.47 8.01
CA GLN A 271 -21.38 39.71 8.05
C GLN A 271 -22.62 39.61 7.15
N GLU A 272 -23.63 40.42 7.45
CA GLU A 272 -24.81 40.53 6.58
C GLU A 272 -24.45 41.30 5.31
N THR A 273 -24.77 40.73 4.15
CA THR A 273 -24.51 41.35 2.83
C THR A 273 -25.61 42.35 2.45
N ASN A 274 -25.70 43.43 3.22
CA ASN A 274 -26.55 44.58 2.91
C ASN A 274 -25.83 45.57 1.95
N TYR A 275 -26.51 46.67 1.59
CA TYR A 275 -25.97 47.66 0.65
C TYR A 275 -24.64 48.25 1.17
N ASP A 276 -24.63 48.71 2.43
CA ASP A 276 -23.45 49.34 3.04
C ASP A 276 -22.24 48.39 3.10
N TYR A 277 -22.47 47.09 3.35
CA TYR A 277 -21.42 46.09 3.32
C TYR A 277 -20.83 45.93 1.91
N LEU A 278 -21.67 45.79 0.89
CA LEU A 278 -21.20 45.63 -0.50
C LEU A 278 -20.55 46.91 -1.04
N GLU A 279 -21.03 48.08 -0.63
CA GLU A 279 -20.39 49.37 -0.94
C GLU A 279 -18.99 49.44 -0.32
N MET A 280 -18.86 49.14 0.96
CA MET A 280 -17.58 49.24 1.67
C MET A 280 -16.58 48.15 1.26
N MET A 281 -17.02 46.90 1.15
CA MET A 281 -16.14 45.74 0.98
C MET A 281 -15.93 45.34 -0.47
N MET A 282 -16.91 45.59 -1.34
CA MET A 282 -16.86 45.21 -2.76
C MET A 282 -16.82 46.43 -3.70
N SER A 283 -16.75 47.65 -3.15
CA SER A 283 -16.71 48.92 -3.91
C SER A 283 -17.91 49.10 -4.85
N MET A 284 -19.09 48.66 -4.40
CA MET A 284 -20.35 48.80 -5.15
C MET A 284 -21.00 50.15 -4.92
N ASP A 285 -21.61 50.74 -5.94
CA ASP A 285 -22.33 52.02 -5.83
C ASP A 285 -23.59 52.06 -6.72
N GLU A 286 -24.30 53.19 -6.70
CA GLU A 286 -25.52 53.39 -7.50
C GLU A 286 -25.27 53.45 -9.02
N ASP A 287 -24.01 53.66 -9.43
CA ASP A 287 -23.60 53.69 -10.83
C ASP A 287 -23.18 52.33 -11.37
N SER A 288 -22.90 51.39 -10.47
CA SER A 288 -22.57 50.02 -10.79
C SER A 288 -23.73 49.31 -11.51
N SER A 289 -23.37 48.56 -12.54
CA SER A 289 -24.32 47.73 -13.29
C SER A 289 -24.85 46.57 -12.45
N ILE A 290 -26.02 46.05 -12.80
CA ILE A 290 -26.59 44.88 -12.11
C ILE A 290 -25.66 43.67 -12.21
N LYS A 291 -24.91 43.53 -13.31
CA LYS A 291 -23.91 42.46 -13.45
C LYS A 291 -22.81 42.58 -12.39
N GLU A 292 -22.30 43.79 -12.16
CA GLU A 292 -21.29 44.04 -11.12
C GLU A 292 -21.87 43.74 -9.72
N TRP A 293 -23.13 44.09 -9.46
CA TRP A 293 -23.81 43.72 -8.21
C TRP A 293 -23.93 42.22 -8.01
N VAL A 294 -24.32 41.48 -9.05
CA VAL A 294 -24.38 40.01 -9.00
C VAL A 294 -23.00 39.41 -8.74
N ASP A 295 -21.98 39.85 -9.49
CA ASP A 295 -20.62 39.35 -9.35
C ASP A 295 -20.04 39.64 -7.95
N ALA A 296 -20.34 40.82 -7.38
CA ALA A 296 -19.93 41.20 -6.03
C ALA A 296 -20.61 40.33 -4.96
N ILE A 297 -21.93 40.10 -5.06
CA ILE A 297 -22.66 39.24 -4.12
C ILE A 297 -22.09 37.82 -4.16
N LEU A 298 -21.93 37.24 -5.35
CA LEU A 298 -21.38 35.90 -5.51
C LEU A 298 -19.96 35.78 -4.95
N THR A 299 -19.11 36.80 -5.19
CA THR A 299 -17.73 36.80 -4.69
C THR A 299 -17.67 36.94 -3.17
N ALA A 300 -18.59 37.72 -2.57
CA ALA A 300 -18.63 37.92 -1.13
C ALA A 300 -19.17 36.71 -0.35
N THR A 301 -19.94 35.83 -0.99
CA THR A 301 -20.77 34.81 -0.32
C THR A 301 -20.49 33.37 -0.74
N VAL A 302 -19.96 33.14 -1.94
CA VAL A 302 -19.72 31.80 -2.49
C VAL A 302 -18.21 31.56 -2.61
N ASP A 303 -17.73 30.44 -2.08
CA ASP A 303 -16.32 30.06 -2.18
C ASP A 303 -15.97 29.68 -3.63
N SER A 304 -14.75 29.99 -4.06
CA SER A 304 -14.23 29.57 -5.37
C SER A 304 -14.37 28.07 -5.61
N SER A 305 -14.19 27.24 -4.57
CA SER A 305 -14.23 25.77 -4.69
C SER A 305 -15.62 25.24 -5.09
N VAL A 306 -16.69 26.00 -4.85
CA VAL A 306 -18.06 25.63 -5.28
C VAL A 306 -18.13 25.56 -6.80
N TRP A 307 -17.41 26.44 -7.49
CA TRP A 307 -17.37 26.47 -8.94
C TRP A 307 -16.47 25.36 -9.51
N ASP A 308 -15.37 25.04 -8.81
CA ASP A 308 -14.42 24.00 -9.20
C ASP A 308 -14.95 22.58 -9.00
N THR A 309 -15.84 22.39 -8.02
CA THR A 309 -16.45 21.08 -7.69
C THR A 309 -17.59 20.67 -8.62
N GLN A 310 -18.07 21.57 -9.47
CA GLN A 310 -18.98 21.23 -10.55
C GLN A 310 -18.19 20.46 -11.61
N SER A 311 -18.23 19.12 -11.54
CA SER A 311 -17.48 18.22 -12.41
C SER A 311 -17.61 18.64 -13.88
N ALA A 312 -16.53 19.18 -14.43
CA ALA A 312 -16.49 19.57 -15.82
C ALA A 312 -16.58 18.31 -16.67
N SER A 313 -17.67 18.17 -17.42
CA SER A 313 -17.80 17.16 -18.47
C SER A 313 -16.52 17.11 -19.29
N PRO A 314 -15.99 15.91 -19.63
CA PRO A 314 -14.81 15.77 -20.48
C PRO A 314 -14.89 16.50 -21.82
N PHE A 315 -16.09 16.82 -22.30
CA PHE A 315 -16.29 17.59 -23.54
C PHE A 315 -15.91 19.07 -23.42
N TYR A 316 -15.81 19.62 -22.21
CA TYR A 316 -15.55 21.04 -21.96
C TYR A 316 -14.31 21.25 -21.10
N ASP A 317 -13.16 21.33 -21.76
CA ASP A 317 -11.83 21.52 -21.15
C ASP A 317 -11.37 23.00 -21.09
N GLY A 318 -12.27 23.94 -21.38
CA GLY A 318 -11.99 25.37 -21.41
C GLY A 318 -11.58 25.92 -22.79
N ALA A 319 -11.46 25.08 -23.81
CA ALA A 319 -11.27 25.55 -25.19
C ALA A 319 -12.47 26.38 -25.68
N LYS A 320 -12.19 27.48 -26.39
CA LYS A 320 -13.22 28.39 -26.93
C LYS A 320 -13.72 28.00 -28.32
N GLU A 321 -12.91 27.29 -29.09
CA GLU A 321 -13.22 26.86 -30.46
C GLU A 321 -12.44 25.61 -30.82
N ILE A 322 -12.99 24.80 -31.74
CA ILE A 322 -12.27 23.76 -32.46
C ILE A 322 -11.67 24.40 -33.71
N LYS A 323 -10.35 24.53 -33.76
CA LYS A 323 -9.64 25.26 -34.82
C LYS A 323 -8.63 24.39 -35.57
N HIS A 324 -8.03 23.45 -34.86
CA HIS A 324 -7.02 22.55 -35.40
C HIS A 324 -7.59 21.15 -35.59
N LYS A 325 -6.97 20.36 -36.48
CA LYS A 325 -7.42 18.98 -36.73
C LYS A 325 -7.29 18.12 -35.48
N GLU A 326 -6.29 18.40 -34.67
CA GLU A 326 -6.04 17.77 -33.38
C GLU A 326 -7.19 18.06 -32.39
N ASP A 327 -7.79 19.25 -32.43
CA ASP A 327 -8.96 19.58 -31.59
C ASP A 327 -10.18 18.78 -32.03
N ALA A 328 -10.39 18.68 -33.35
CA ALA A 328 -11.49 17.90 -33.93
C ALA A 328 -11.33 16.41 -33.64
N ASP A 329 -10.11 15.87 -33.72
CA ASP A 329 -9.80 14.48 -33.39
C ASP A 329 -9.99 14.19 -31.90
N LYS A 330 -9.50 15.06 -31.00
CA LYS A 330 -9.75 14.93 -29.55
C LYS A 330 -11.25 14.89 -29.23
N MET A 331 -12.03 15.78 -29.83
CA MET A 331 -13.48 15.81 -29.64
C MET A 331 -14.15 14.57 -30.24
N SER A 332 -13.68 14.13 -31.42
CA SER A 332 -14.14 12.89 -32.07
C SER A 332 -13.92 11.68 -31.15
N ILE A 333 -12.73 11.54 -30.56
CA ILE A 333 -12.40 10.47 -29.61
C ILE A 333 -13.28 10.52 -28.36
N ARG A 334 -13.57 11.69 -27.80
CA ARG A 334 -14.49 11.83 -26.65
C ARG A 334 -15.88 11.27 -26.96
N VAL A 335 -16.44 11.61 -28.13
CA VAL A 335 -17.75 11.11 -28.57
C VAL A 335 -17.72 9.60 -28.77
N GLN A 336 -16.71 9.08 -29.48
CA GLN A 336 -16.55 7.65 -29.72
C GLN A 336 -16.40 6.88 -28.41
N TYR A 337 -15.64 7.42 -27.46
CA TYR A 337 -15.41 6.79 -26.17
C TYR A 337 -16.66 6.78 -25.28
N LEU A 338 -17.47 7.86 -25.28
CA LEU A 338 -18.77 7.85 -24.59
C LEU A 338 -19.72 6.79 -25.17
N LEU A 339 -19.75 6.63 -26.50
CA LEU A 339 -20.53 5.58 -27.14
C LEU A 339 -20.03 4.18 -26.76
N ALA A 340 -18.72 4.01 -26.64
CA ALA A 340 -18.11 2.77 -26.20
C ALA A 340 -18.48 2.43 -24.74
N GLU A 341 -18.47 3.42 -23.84
CA GLU A 341 -18.93 3.29 -22.45
C GLU A 341 -20.41 2.93 -22.36
N ALA A 342 -21.26 3.59 -23.15
CA ALA A 342 -22.68 3.24 -23.22
C ALA A 342 -22.90 1.79 -23.69
N ASN A 343 -22.13 1.35 -24.70
CA ASN A 343 -22.18 -0.02 -25.19
C ASN A 343 -21.70 -1.03 -24.13
N PHE A 344 -20.59 -0.72 -23.44
CA PHE A 344 -20.06 -1.53 -22.34
C PHE A 344 -21.06 -1.66 -21.19
N TYR A 345 -21.68 -0.55 -20.78
CA TYR A 345 -22.73 -0.54 -19.77
C TYR A 345 -23.91 -1.43 -20.18
N CYS A 346 -24.37 -1.33 -21.43
CA CYS A 346 -25.48 -2.15 -21.93
C CYS A 346 -25.12 -3.64 -21.93
N LYS A 347 -23.90 -4.00 -22.32
CA LYS A 347 -23.40 -5.38 -22.31
C LYS A 347 -23.34 -5.96 -20.90
N THR A 348 -22.67 -5.28 -19.98
CA THR A 348 -22.47 -5.80 -18.61
C THR A 348 -23.76 -5.79 -17.78
N ASN A 349 -24.77 -4.98 -18.15
CA ASN A 349 -26.11 -5.02 -17.55
C ASN A 349 -27.07 -5.98 -18.28
N LYS A 350 -26.57 -6.76 -19.26
CA LYS A 350 -27.36 -7.73 -20.04
C LYS A 350 -28.55 -7.08 -20.76
N LEU A 351 -28.38 -5.83 -21.18
CA LEU A 351 -29.39 -5.05 -21.91
C LEU A 351 -29.25 -5.19 -23.43
N SER A 352 -28.02 -5.35 -23.93
CA SER A 352 -27.75 -5.60 -25.35
C SER A 352 -26.41 -6.32 -25.54
N ASP A 353 -26.34 -7.19 -26.55
CA ASP A 353 -25.13 -7.83 -27.03
C ASP A 353 -24.60 -7.22 -28.34
N ALA A 354 -25.25 -6.15 -28.83
CA ALA A 354 -24.91 -5.51 -30.09
C ALA A 354 -23.59 -4.73 -30.01
N ASN A 355 -22.98 -4.47 -31.17
CA ASN A 355 -21.86 -3.55 -31.29
C ASN A 355 -22.38 -2.18 -31.75
N PHE A 356 -22.43 -1.21 -30.84
CA PHE A 356 -22.97 0.11 -31.17
C PHE A 356 -22.14 0.83 -32.24
N GLY A 357 -20.84 0.57 -32.33
CA GLY A 357 -19.98 1.18 -33.34
C GLY A 357 -20.40 0.82 -34.77
N GLU A 358 -20.84 -0.42 -35.01
CA GLU A 358 -21.36 -0.84 -36.32
C GLU A 358 -22.64 -0.13 -36.73
N PHE A 359 -23.45 0.30 -35.76
CA PHE A 359 -24.64 1.10 -36.02
C PHE A 359 -24.24 2.55 -36.33
N PHE A 360 -23.39 3.16 -35.51
CA PHE A 360 -23.00 4.55 -35.67
C PHE A 360 -22.05 4.81 -36.85
N ASP A 361 -21.37 3.79 -37.39
CA ASP A 361 -20.60 3.91 -38.63
C ASP A 361 -21.46 3.99 -39.89
N LYS A 362 -22.72 3.54 -39.82
CA LYS A 362 -23.63 3.55 -40.97
C LYS A 362 -24.25 4.93 -41.17
N GLU A 363 -24.47 5.29 -42.43
CA GLU A 363 -25.34 6.42 -42.75
C GLU A 363 -26.81 6.03 -42.58
N PRO A 364 -27.68 6.95 -42.13
CA PRO A 364 -27.41 8.38 -41.86
C PRO A 364 -26.84 8.66 -40.46
N HIS A 365 -26.65 7.64 -39.61
CA HIS A 365 -26.34 7.81 -38.20
C HIS A 365 -25.01 8.51 -37.93
N ALA A 366 -23.97 8.17 -38.70
CA ALA A 366 -22.65 8.80 -38.60
C ALA A 366 -22.71 10.32 -38.79
N THR A 367 -23.40 10.77 -39.84
CA THR A 367 -23.54 12.21 -40.15
C THR A 367 -24.46 12.92 -39.16
N GLU A 368 -25.59 12.30 -38.81
CA GLU A 368 -26.60 12.93 -37.95
C GLU A 368 -26.06 13.14 -36.53
N ILE A 369 -25.34 12.17 -35.96
CA ILE A 369 -24.78 12.34 -34.61
C ILE A 369 -23.67 13.41 -34.59
N ALA A 370 -22.81 13.44 -35.62
CA ALA A 370 -21.76 14.45 -35.73
C ALA A 370 -22.33 15.87 -35.83
N LYS A 371 -23.44 16.03 -36.59
CA LYS A 371 -24.16 17.29 -36.69
C LYS A 371 -24.74 17.73 -35.34
N ARG A 372 -25.43 16.84 -34.63
CA ARG A 372 -26.03 17.17 -33.33
C ARG A 372 -24.98 17.53 -32.28
N VAL A 373 -23.83 16.84 -32.28
CA VAL A 373 -22.70 17.18 -31.39
C VAL A 373 -22.18 18.58 -31.72
N LYS A 374 -21.96 18.91 -33.00
CA LYS A 374 -21.54 20.26 -33.42
C LYS A 374 -22.53 21.32 -32.95
N GLU A 375 -23.83 21.11 -33.18
CA GLU A 375 -24.89 22.02 -32.74
C GLU A 375 -24.88 22.19 -31.21
N GLY A 376 -24.69 21.10 -30.46
CA GLY A 376 -24.57 21.13 -29.00
C GLY A 376 -23.40 21.96 -28.50
N LEU A 377 -22.22 21.82 -29.11
CA LEU A 377 -21.03 22.61 -28.80
C LEU A 377 -21.25 24.11 -29.07
N VAL A 378 -21.85 24.44 -30.21
CA VAL A 378 -22.20 25.82 -30.59
C VAL A 378 -23.24 26.42 -29.64
N GLN A 379 -24.16 25.62 -29.12
CA GLN A 379 -25.16 26.06 -28.14
C GLN A 379 -24.64 26.07 -26.69
N GLY A 380 -23.54 25.37 -26.41
CA GLY A 380 -22.98 25.23 -25.06
C GLY A 380 -23.75 24.27 -24.13
N VAL A 381 -24.57 23.39 -24.68
CA VAL A 381 -25.41 22.42 -23.94
C VAL A 381 -24.69 21.10 -23.73
N ASP A 382 -25.06 20.33 -22.71
CA ASP A 382 -24.39 19.05 -22.41
C ASP A 382 -24.45 18.07 -23.60
N ILE A 383 -23.32 17.42 -23.89
CA ILE A 383 -23.14 16.58 -25.08
C ILE A 383 -23.62 15.15 -24.81
N GLU A 384 -23.47 14.67 -23.59
CA GLU A 384 -23.85 13.33 -23.16
C GLU A 384 -25.35 13.07 -23.40
N PRO A 385 -26.28 13.96 -22.98
CA PRO A 385 -27.71 13.77 -23.27
C PRO A 385 -28.06 13.78 -24.77
N ILE A 386 -27.30 14.49 -25.62
CA ILE A 386 -27.51 14.46 -27.07
C ILE A 386 -27.30 13.04 -27.60
N ILE A 387 -26.23 12.39 -27.14
CA ILE A 387 -25.86 11.03 -27.52
C ILE A 387 -26.86 10.03 -26.96
N TYR A 388 -27.24 10.14 -25.68
CA TYR A 388 -28.24 9.26 -25.07
C TYR A 388 -29.62 9.38 -25.72
N ASN A 389 -30.05 10.59 -26.08
CA ASN A 389 -31.31 10.78 -26.78
C ASN A 389 -31.30 10.14 -28.18
N TYR A 390 -30.15 10.14 -28.86
CA TYR A 390 -30.00 9.44 -30.14
C TYR A 390 -30.02 7.92 -29.98
N ILE A 391 -29.34 7.38 -28.96
CA ILE A 391 -29.41 5.96 -28.59
C ILE A 391 -30.87 5.58 -28.31
N ASN A 392 -31.56 6.35 -27.47
CA ASN A 392 -32.96 6.10 -27.09
C ASN A 392 -33.91 6.17 -28.28
N SER A 393 -33.67 7.05 -29.24
CA SER A 393 -34.49 7.14 -30.46
C SER A 393 -34.33 5.92 -31.36
N ASN A 394 -33.24 5.16 -31.22
CA ASN A 394 -32.90 3.99 -32.03
C ASN A 394 -32.70 2.73 -31.18
N HIS A 395 -33.26 2.69 -29.96
CA HIS A 395 -32.90 1.69 -28.95
C HIS A 395 -33.12 0.25 -29.44
N ALA A 396 -34.20 -0.02 -30.17
CA ALA A 396 -34.52 -1.34 -30.71
C ALA A 396 -33.49 -1.82 -31.74
N GLU A 397 -32.96 -0.93 -32.59
CA GLU A 397 -31.91 -1.25 -33.57
C GLU A 397 -30.56 -1.53 -32.91
N LEU A 398 -30.35 -0.94 -31.73
CA LEU A 398 -29.21 -1.21 -30.86
C LEU A 398 -29.41 -2.45 -29.96
N GLY A 399 -30.49 -3.21 -30.17
CA GLY A 399 -30.79 -4.43 -29.43
C GLY A 399 -31.29 -4.21 -28.00
N LEU A 400 -31.71 -2.99 -27.65
CA LEU A 400 -32.27 -2.66 -26.34
C LEU A 400 -33.80 -2.81 -26.36
N GLU A 401 -34.36 -3.57 -25.42
CA GLU A 401 -35.82 -3.73 -25.29
C GLU A 401 -36.51 -2.42 -24.89
N SER A 402 -35.83 -1.55 -24.14
CA SER A 402 -36.34 -0.26 -23.70
C SER A 402 -35.24 0.82 -23.77
N PRO A 403 -35.63 2.11 -23.90
CA PRO A 403 -34.68 3.22 -23.81
C PRO A 403 -33.95 3.26 -22.46
N LEU A 404 -32.73 3.80 -22.46
CA LEU A 404 -31.96 4.07 -21.25
C LEU A 404 -32.68 5.12 -20.39
N THR A 405 -32.92 4.79 -19.13
CA THR A 405 -33.49 5.69 -18.13
C THR A 405 -32.49 6.79 -17.73
N THR A 406 -32.97 7.89 -17.14
CA THR A 406 -32.11 8.98 -16.65
C THR A 406 -31.06 8.49 -15.65
N LYS A 407 -31.42 7.52 -14.80
CA LYS A 407 -30.48 6.91 -13.85
C LYS A 407 -29.34 6.17 -14.57
N GLN A 408 -29.68 5.36 -15.56
CA GLN A 408 -28.68 4.62 -16.35
C GLN A 408 -27.79 5.58 -17.15
N GLN A 409 -28.36 6.65 -17.70
CA GLN A 409 -27.60 7.70 -18.39
C GLN A 409 -26.58 8.38 -17.45
N GLN A 410 -26.97 8.65 -16.21
CA GLN A 410 -26.06 9.22 -15.20
C GLN A 410 -24.94 8.23 -14.86
N GLU A 411 -25.26 6.96 -14.61
CA GLU A 411 -24.25 5.92 -14.32
C GLU A 411 -23.23 5.79 -15.47
N ILE A 412 -23.68 5.87 -16.73
CA ILE A 412 -22.79 5.90 -17.91
C ILE A 412 -21.94 7.17 -17.92
N THR A 413 -22.52 8.33 -17.62
CA THR A 413 -21.81 9.62 -17.59
C THR A 413 -20.71 9.62 -16.54
N ASP A 414 -21.00 9.08 -15.35
CA ASP A 414 -20.06 9.00 -14.25
C ASP A 414 -18.88 8.08 -14.61
N LYS A 415 -19.17 6.88 -15.16
CA LYS A 415 -18.12 5.95 -15.63
C LYS A 415 -17.31 6.52 -16.78
N PHE A 416 -17.94 7.13 -17.77
CA PHE A 416 -17.24 7.82 -18.86
C PHE A 416 -16.32 8.92 -18.32
N THR A 417 -16.80 9.74 -17.40
CA THR A 417 -16.02 10.84 -16.81
C THR A 417 -14.82 10.30 -16.04
N GLN A 418 -15.04 9.28 -15.20
CA GLN A 418 -13.98 8.62 -14.45
C GLN A 418 -12.93 8.01 -15.39
N HIS A 419 -13.35 7.11 -16.29
CA HIS A 419 -12.43 6.39 -17.18
C HIS A 419 -11.71 7.32 -18.15
N TYR A 420 -12.42 8.25 -18.80
CA TYR A 420 -11.78 9.17 -19.74
C TYR A 420 -10.76 10.06 -19.04
N ASN A 421 -11.03 10.55 -17.83
CA ASN A 421 -10.04 11.33 -17.07
C ASN A 421 -8.80 10.52 -16.69
N THR A 422 -8.93 9.20 -16.51
CA THR A 422 -7.81 8.28 -16.30
C THR A 422 -6.95 8.11 -17.56
N ILE A 423 -7.55 8.11 -18.76
CA ILE A 423 -6.84 7.87 -20.03
C ILE A 423 -6.60 9.11 -20.90
N LYS A 424 -7.02 10.32 -20.46
CA LYS A 424 -6.97 11.55 -21.27
C LYS A 424 -5.56 11.91 -21.79
N ASP A 425 -4.53 11.45 -21.08
CA ASP A 425 -3.12 11.68 -21.40
C ASP A 425 -2.45 10.47 -22.08
N SER A 426 -3.23 9.45 -22.46
CA SER A 426 -2.75 8.25 -23.14
C SER A 426 -2.04 8.61 -24.47
N PRO A 427 -0.91 7.96 -24.80
CA PRO A 427 -0.22 8.19 -26.07
C PRO A 427 -1.03 7.73 -27.28
N HIS A 428 -1.89 6.72 -27.10
CA HIS A 428 -2.72 6.11 -28.14
C HIS A 428 -4.17 5.97 -27.66
N PHE A 429 -5.13 6.22 -28.55
CA PHE A 429 -6.58 6.10 -28.26
C PHE A 429 -7.25 5.03 -29.13
N ASP A 430 -6.46 4.14 -29.72
CA ASP A 430 -6.93 3.13 -30.66
C ASP A 430 -7.78 2.05 -30.00
N GLU A 431 -7.39 1.61 -28.81
CA GLU A 431 -8.14 0.64 -28.05
C GLU A 431 -7.92 0.79 -26.53
N PHE A 432 -8.91 0.36 -25.76
CA PHE A 432 -8.85 0.27 -24.31
C PHE A 432 -9.54 -1.01 -23.85
N PHE A 433 -9.07 -1.60 -22.75
CA PHE A 433 -9.72 -2.73 -22.09
C PHE A 433 -10.42 -2.23 -20.83
N ILE A 434 -11.72 -2.45 -20.72
CA ILE A 434 -12.54 -1.96 -19.61
C ILE A 434 -13.08 -3.16 -18.83
N ALA A 435 -13.08 -3.08 -17.51
CA ALA A 435 -13.61 -4.08 -16.59
C ALA A 435 -14.46 -3.42 -15.51
N ASP A 436 -15.53 -4.12 -15.12
CA ASP A 436 -16.40 -3.79 -14.01
C ASP A 436 -16.19 -4.85 -12.91
N PRO A 437 -15.33 -4.59 -11.90
CA PRO A 437 -15.02 -5.56 -10.86
C PRO A 437 -16.13 -5.66 -9.80
N ASP A 438 -17.16 -4.79 -9.86
CA ASP A 438 -18.33 -4.86 -9.00
C ASP A 438 -19.40 -5.81 -9.57
N LYS A 439 -19.17 -6.32 -10.78
CA LYS A 439 -19.98 -7.36 -11.43
C LYS A 439 -19.28 -8.70 -11.45
N LYS A 440 -20.10 -9.75 -11.37
CA LYS A 440 -19.66 -11.14 -11.51
C LYS A 440 -19.11 -11.40 -12.91
N GLY A 441 -18.01 -12.13 -12.98
CA GLY A 441 -17.34 -12.51 -14.22
C GLY A 441 -15.96 -13.08 -13.98
N ASN A 442 -15.24 -13.37 -15.06
CA ASN A 442 -13.93 -14.04 -15.03
C ASN A 442 -12.73 -13.07 -14.99
N ILE A 443 -12.98 -11.76 -15.02
CA ILE A 443 -11.95 -10.72 -14.90
C ILE A 443 -12.04 -10.06 -13.52
N PHE A 444 -10.88 -9.84 -12.93
CA PHE A 444 -10.66 -9.33 -11.59
C PHE A 444 -9.77 -8.10 -11.62
N THR A 445 -9.88 -7.29 -10.57
CA THR A 445 -8.95 -6.21 -10.32
C THR A 445 -8.15 -6.53 -9.07
N HIS A 446 -6.83 -6.60 -9.19
CA HIS A 446 -5.92 -6.91 -8.07
C HIS A 446 -4.61 -6.14 -8.22
N GLN A 447 -4.19 -5.44 -7.17
CA GLN A 447 -2.92 -4.69 -7.14
C GLN A 447 -2.73 -3.74 -8.34
N GLY A 448 -3.79 -3.03 -8.74
CA GLY A 448 -3.74 -2.09 -9.89
C GLY A 448 -3.57 -2.79 -11.24
N ARG A 449 -4.02 -4.04 -11.37
CA ARG A 449 -3.98 -4.82 -12.62
C ARG A 449 -5.34 -5.44 -12.92
N LEU A 450 -5.77 -5.34 -14.17
CA LEU A 450 -6.89 -6.10 -14.71
C LEU A 450 -6.38 -7.51 -15.05
N SER A 451 -6.95 -8.52 -14.40
CA SER A 451 -6.37 -9.87 -14.34
C SER A 451 -7.42 -10.95 -14.55
N CYS A 452 -6.99 -12.13 -14.99
CA CYS A 452 -7.81 -13.35 -14.95
C CYS A 452 -7.19 -14.36 -13.98
N HIS A 453 -7.97 -15.36 -13.56
CA HIS A 453 -7.42 -16.44 -12.73
C HIS A 453 -6.42 -17.28 -13.56
N PHE A 454 -5.20 -17.49 -13.07
CA PHE A 454 -4.16 -18.26 -13.78
C PHE A 454 -4.62 -19.68 -14.15
N LEU A 455 -5.34 -20.35 -13.24
CA LEU A 455 -5.90 -21.69 -13.52
C LEU A 455 -6.94 -21.72 -14.66
N ASP A 456 -7.76 -20.67 -14.87
CA ASP A 456 -8.67 -20.59 -16.03
C ASP A 456 -7.84 -20.50 -17.33
N PHE A 457 -6.80 -19.66 -17.32
CA PHE A 457 -5.87 -19.56 -18.43
C PHE A 457 -5.14 -20.88 -18.69
N PHE A 458 -4.59 -21.50 -17.65
CA PHE A 458 -3.88 -22.77 -17.73
C PHE A 458 -4.78 -23.89 -18.28
N ALA A 459 -6.03 -24.00 -17.80
CA ALA A 459 -6.98 -24.99 -18.29
C ALA A 459 -7.26 -24.80 -19.79
N ARG A 460 -7.46 -23.56 -20.26
CA ARG A 460 -7.71 -23.28 -21.68
C ARG A 460 -6.47 -23.51 -22.54
N GLN A 461 -5.31 -23.04 -22.10
CA GLN A 461 -4.05 -23.17 -22.85
C GLN A 461 -3.60 -24.63 -22.97
N THR A 462 -3.83 -25.45 -21.92
CA THR A 462 -3.51 -26.88 -21.95
C THR A 462 -4.63 -27.75 -22.54
N ASN A 463 -5.77 -27.16 -22.92
CA ASN A 463 -7.00 -27.86 -23.28
C ASN A 463 -7.45 -28.87 -22.21
N ALA A 464 -7.30 -28.50 -20.93
CA ALA A 464 -7.63 -29.30 -19.75
C ALA A 464 -6.95 -30.69 -19.70
N LYS A 465 -5.81 -30.85 -20.39
CA LYS A 465 -5.07 -32.14 -20.43
C LYS A 465 -4.26 -32.41 -19.18
N HIS A 466 -3.91 -31.37 -18.42
CA HIS A 466 -3.12 -31.48 -17.20
C HIS A 466 -4.02 -31.32 -15.96
N LEU A 467 -3.91 -32.24 -15.01
CA LEU A 467 -4.69 -32.23 -13.77
C LEU A 467 -4.20 -31.14 -12.81
N LEU A 468 -5.13 -30.39 -12.20
CA LEU A 468 -4.78 -29.33 -11.23
C LEU A 468 -4.45 -29.89 -9.85
N GLY A 469 -4.94 -31.10 -9.53
CA GLY A 469 -4.66 -31.77 -8.26
C GLY A 469 -5.40 -31.10 -7.11
N GLU A 470 -4.68 -30.68 -6.07
CA GLU A 470 -5.30 -30.00 -4.92
C GLU A 470 -5.82 -28.59 -5.24
N LEU A 471 -5.45 -28.02 -6.38
CA LEU A 471 -5.94 -26.71 -6.84
C LEU A 471 -7.29 -26.78 -7.58
N GLU A 472 -7.88 -27.98 -7.71
CA GLU A 472 -9.22 -28.16 -8.26
C GLU A 472 -10.25 -27.42 -7.37
N GLY A 473 -11.19 -26.69 -7.98
CA GLY A 473 -12.18 -25.91 -7.23
C GLY A 473 -11.71 -24.51 -6.79
N HIS A 474 -10.48 -24.10 -7.10
CA HIS A 474 -9.98 -22.76 -6.73
C HIS A 474 -10.58 -21.64 -7.58
N VAL A 475 -10.84 -21.89 -8.87
CA VAL A 475 -11.48 -20.90 -9.75
C VAL A 475 -12.90 -20.64 -9.26
N GLU A 476 -13.65 -21.70 -8.97
CA GLU A 476 -15.01 -21.66 -8.43
C GLU A 476 -15.05 -20.95 -7.07
N ALA A 477 -14.10 -21.26 -6.19
CA ALA A 477 -14.01 -20.61 -4.88
C ALA A 477 -13.81 -19.09 -4.98
N LEU A 478 -12.99 -18.63 -5.93
CA LEU A 478 -12.82 -17.19 -6.14
C LEU A 478 -14.10 -16.55 -6.70
N GLN A 479 -14.82 -17.25 -7.56
CA GLN A 479 -16.11 -16.81 -8.10
C GLN A 479 -17.23 -16.74 -7.04
N GLU A 480 -17.15 -17.57 -5.99
CA GLU A 480 -18.04 -17.51 -4.83
C GLU A 480 -17.81 -16.28 -3.94
N GLY A 481 -16.66 -15.61 -4.06
CA GLY A 481 -16.31 -14.39 -3.32
C GLY A 481 -17.30 -13.24 -3.53
N THR A 482 -17.26 -12.21 -2.67
CA THR A 482 -18.27 -11.12 -2.69
C THR A 482 -18.07 -10.10 -3.81
N SER A 483 -16.85 -9.92 -4.30
CA SER A 483 -16.49 -8.95 -5.34
C SER A 483 -15.34 -9.48 -6.19
N ASN A 484 -15.25 -9.01 -7.45
CA ASN A 484 -14.10 -9.26 -8.31
C ASN A 484 -12.99 -8.20 -8.11
N ARG A 485 -13.22 -7.20 -7.24
CA ARG A 485 -12.20 -6.26 -6.74
C ARG A 485 -11.49 -6.86 -5.53
N LEU A 486 -10.34 -7.46 -5.77
CA LEU A 486 -9.57 -8.15 -4.74
C LEU A 486 -8.73 -7.16 -3.93
N ASN A 487 -8.61 -7.42 -2.62
CA ASN A 487 -7.78 -6.60 -1.75
C ASN A 487 -6.30 -6.75 -2.16
N HIS A 488 -5.57 -5.65 -2.19
CA HIS A 488 -4.16 -5.60 -2.57
C HIS A 488 -3.23 -6.36 -1.59
N LYS A 489 -3.71 -6.67 -0.38
CA LYS A 489 -3.01 -7.44 0.66
C LYS A 489 -3.84 -8.63 1.17
N ASN A 490 -3.17 -9.61 1.78
CA ASN A 490 -3.76 -10.85 2.27
C ASN A 490 -4.07 -10.77 3.76
N GLU A 491 -5.28 -10.34 4.12
CA GLU A 491 -5.67 -10.14 5.53
C GLU A 491 -5.52 -11.40 6.38
N ILE A 492 -5.80 -12.59 5.83
CA ILE A 492 -5.65 -13.86 6.56
C ILE A 492 -4.20 -14.14 7.02
N VAL A 493 -3.21 -13.62 6.30
CA VAL A 493 -1.79 -13.70 6.71
C VAL A 493 -1.54 -12.74 7.87
N ALA A 494 -2.05 -11.51 7.77
CA ALA A 494 -1.93 -10.48 8.81
C ALA A 494 -2.64 -10.90 10.12
N GLU A 495 -3.85 -11.46 10.02
CA GLU A 495 -4.64 -11.96 11.15
C GLU A 495 -3.90 -13.07 11.93
N GLY A 496 -3.10 -13.89 11.24
CA GLY A 496 -2.26 -14.90 11.88
C GLY A 496 -1.29 -14.29 12.89
N TYR A 497 -0.71 -13.13 12.56
CA TYR A 497 0.17 -12.37 13.45
C TYR A 497 -0.60 -11.52 14.46
N GLU A 498 -1.72 -10.91 14.06
CA GLU A 498 -2.56 -10.10 14.94
C GLU A 498 -3.14 -10.94 16.11
N LYS A 499 -3.46 -12.22 15.87
CA LYS A 499 -3.89 -13.16 16.93
C LYS A 499 -2.85 -13.30 18.05
N ILE A 500 -1.56 -13.29 17.70
CA ILE A 500 -0.46 -13.35 18.68
C ILE A 500 -0.42 -12.06 19.50
N GLU A 501 -0.58 -10.90 18.85
CA GLU A 501 -0.60 -9.61 19.53
C GLU A 501 -1.81 -9.48 20.47
N LYS A 502 -3.01 -9.88 20.02
CA LYS A 502 -4.23 -9.94 20.84
C LYS A 502 -4.07 -10.89 22.03
N PHE A 503 -3.42 -12.04 21.82
CA PHE A 503 -3.09 -12.97 22.90
C PHE A 503 -2.23 -12.31 23.98
N LYS A 504 -1.15 -11.61 23.57
CA LYS A 504 -0.29 -10.87 24.50
C LYS A 504 -1.05 -9.80 25.26
N GLN A 505 -1.84 -8.96 24.57
CA GLN A 505 -2.60 -7.88 25.19
C GLN A 505 -3.55 -8.41 26.27
N GLU A 506 -4.23 -9.52 26.02
CA GLU A 506 -5.14 -10.13 26.99
C GLU A 506 -4.40 -10.74 28.19
N VAL A 507 -3.25 -11.40 27.97
CA VAL A 507 -2.38 -11.87 29.06
C VAL A 507 -1.93 -10.71 29.94
N VAL A 508 -1.45 -9.62 29.34
CA VAL A 508 -1.00 -8.42 30.06
C VAL A 508 -2.16 -7.82 30.86
N ARG A 509 -3.34 -7.67 30.26
CA ARG A 509 -4.54 -7.14 30.92
C ARG A 509 -4.95 -7.98 32.15
N LEU A 510 -5.02 -9.30 32.00
CA LEU A 510 -5.42 -10.21 33.08
C LEU A 510 -4.39 -10.27 34.22
N LEU A 511 -3.10 -10.14 33.90
CA LEU A 511 -2.04 -10.01 34.90
C LEU A 511 -2.13 -8.67 35.66
N ALA A 512 -2.38 -7.56 34.96
CA ALA A 512 -2.52 -6.24 35.56
C ALA A 512 -3.76 -6.13 36.47
N GLU A 513 -4.88 -6.76 36.08
CA GLU A 513 -6.11 -6.84 36.88
C GLU A 513 -6.01 -7.85 38.05
N ASN A 514 -4.88 -8.56 38.20
CA ASN A 514 -4.65 -9.59 39.21
C ASN A 514 -5.71 -10.72 39.20
N LYS A 515 -6.02 -11.27 38.02
CA LYS A 515 -7.06 -12.30 37.84
C LYS A 515 -6.49 -13.68 37.45
N PRO A 516 -5.92 -14.44 38.40
CA PRO A 516 -5.20 -15.69 38.11
C PRO A 516 -6.10 -16.79 37.53
N LYS A 517 -7.36 -16.88 37.96
CA LYS A 517 -8.31 -17.87 37.45
C LYS A 517 -8.74 -17.56 36.00
N GLU A 518 -9.14 -16.33 35.72
CA GLU A 518 -9.52 -15.89 34.37
C GLU A 518 -8.34 -16.06 33.40
N LEU A 519 -7.10 -15.80 33.83
CA LEU A 519 -5.90 -16.07 33.03
C LEU A 519 -5.75 -17.55 32.69
N LEU A 520 -5.95 -18.47 33.64
CA LEU A 520 -5.88 -19.91 33.36
C LEU A 520 -7.00 -20.38 32.44
N ASP A 521 -8.23 -19.88 32.67
CA ASP A 521 -9.37 -20.16 31.80
C ASP A 521 -9.07 -19.65 30.38
N TYR A 522 -8.47 -18.46 30.23
CA TYR A 522 -8.06 -17.91 28.96
C TYR A 522 -6.95 -18.72 28.27
N LEU A 523 -5.88 -19.10 29.01
CA LEU A 523 -4.77 -19.89 28.46
C LEU A 523 -5.23 -21.27 27.97
N THR A 524 -6.24 -21.86 28.61
CA THR A 524 -6.76 -23.19 28.29
C THR A 524 -7.97 -23.19 27.36
N ALA A 525 -8.61 -22.03 27.15
CA ALA A 525 -9.63 -21.86 26.13
C ALA A 525 -9.09 -22.21 24.75
N THR A 526 -9.93 -22.82 23.91
CA THR A 526 -9.54 -23.35 22.61
C THR A 526 -10.07 -22.52 21.46
N SER A 527 -9.26 -22.38 20.40
CA SER A 527 -9.69 -21.87 19.11
C SER A 527 -10.75 -22.78 18.46
N PRO A 528 -11.41 -22.36 17.36
CA PRO A 528 -12.37 -23.20 16.64
C PRO A 528 -11.81 -24.54 16.15
N THR A 529 -10.49 -24.67 16.03
CA THR A 529 -9.80 -25.92 15.65
C THR A 529 -9.49 -26.82 16.86
N GLY A 530 -9.84 -26.40 18.08
CA GLY A 530 -9.60 -27.13 19.32
C GLY A 530 -8.19 -26.93 19.90
N VAL A 531 -7.42 -25.96 19.42
CA VAL A 531 -6.06 -25.67 19.91
C VAL A 531 -6.13 -24.68 21.08
N PRO A 532 -5.50 -24.95 22.23
CA PRO A 532 -5.55 -24.05 23.38
C PRO A 532 -4.73 -22.77 23.15
N ASN A 533 -5.16 -21.65 23.72
CA ASN A 533 -4.54 -20.34 23.54
C ASN A 533 -3.08 -20.28 23.98
N TYR A 534 -2.66 -21.08 24.98
CA TYR A 534 -1.26 -21.14 25.39
C TYR A 534 -0.31 -21.64 24.28
N SER A 535 -0.83 -22.16 23.17
CA SER A 535 -0.07 -22.40 21.93
C SER A 535 0.62 -21.16 21.37
N LEU A 536 0.11 -19.96 21.69
CA LEU A 536 0.64 -18.67 21.24
C LEU A 536 1.67 -18.06 22.22
N LEU A 537 2.03 -18.79 23.29
CA LEU A 537 3.10 -18.34 24.18
C LEU A 537 4.40 -18.12 23.39
N SER A 538 5.09 -17.06 23.76
CA SER A 538 6.43 -16.68 23.31
C SER A 538 7.27 -16.35 24.54
N LEU A 539 8.58 -16.08 24.37
CA LEU A 539 9.42 -15.68 25.49
C LEU A 539 8.84 -14.49 26.28
N GLU A 540 8.29 -13.50 25.58
CA GLU A 540 7.73 -12.29 26.18
C GLU A 540 6.56 -12.63 27.13
N THR A 541 5.55 -13.34 26.63
CA THR A 541 4.37 -13.71 27.43
C THR A 541 4.67 -14.79 28.47
N GLN A 542 5.59 -15.71 28.18
CA GLN A 542 6.10 -16.69 29.14
C GLN A 542 6.74 -15.97 30.33
N ASN A 543 7.61 -14.98 30.09
CA ASN A 543 8.25 -14.22 31.14
C ASN A 543 7.25 -13.38 31.94
N TYR A 544 6.34 -12.67 31.25
CA TYR A 544 5.30 -11.87 31.91
C TYR A 544 4.48 -12.67 32.89
N ILE A 545 4.19 -13.95 32.61
CA ILE A 545 3.47 -14.82 33.54
C ILE A 545 4.40 -15.40 34.62
N SER A 546 5.56 -15.93 34.23
CA SER A 546 6.45 -16.69 35.12
C SER A 546 7.14 -15.85 36.20
N TYR A 547 7.38 -14.56 35.89
CA TYR A 547 7.99 -13.59 36.80
C TYR A 547 6.96 -12.67 37.46
N ASN A 548 5.66 -12.81 37.13
CA ASN A 548 4.63 -11.98 37.74
C ASN A 548 4.51 -12.23 39.24
N ARG A 549 4.19 -11.18 40.00
CA ARG A 549 3.85 -11.30 41.42
C ARG A 549 2.70 -12.28 41.71
N ASN A 550 1.79 -12.45 40.75
CA ASN A 550 0.64 -13.35 40.86
C ASN A 550 0.95 -14.81 40.51
N TRP A 551 2.16 -15.14 40.03
CA TRP A 551 2.54 -16.51 39.67
C TRP A 551 2.19 -17.54 40.76
N PRO A 552 2.48 -17.32 42.06
CA PRO A 552 2.13 -18.29 43.10
C PRO A 552 0.62 -18.54 43.25
N ALA A 553 -0.23 -17.58 42.89
CA ALA A 553 -1.68 -17.76 42.87
C ALA A 553 -2.10 -18.54 41.61
N ILE A 554 -1.52 -18.22 40.45
CA ILE A 554 -1.73 -18.94 39.19
C ILE A 554 -1.33 -20.42 39.33
N GLU A 555 -0.16 -20.70 39.90
CA GLU A 555 0.32 -22.08 40.15
C GLU A 555 -0.63 -22.86 41.06
N ARG A 556 -1.15 -22.23 42.14
CA ARG A 556 -2.12 -22.85 43.05
C ARG A 556 -3.44 -23.16 42.36
N GLU A 557 -3.98 -22.23 41.57
CA GLU A 557 -5.20 -22.45 40.79
C GLU A 557 -5.02 -23.57 39.75
N LEU A 558 -3.86 -23.60 39.06
CA LEU A 558 -3.52 -24.64 38.09
C LEU A 558 -3.46 -26.03 38.73
N GLN A 559 -2.85 -26.13 39.91
CA GLN A 559 -2.78 -27.39 40.67
C GLN A 559 -4.16 -27.85 41.12
N ARG A 560 -4.98 -26.95 41.67
CA ARG A 560 -6.31 -27.23 42.22
C ARG A 560 -7.38 -27.52 41.18
N SER A 561 -7.27 -26.96 39.97
CA SER A 561 -8.33 -27.04 38.96
C SER A 561 -8.59 -28.48 38.49
N GLU A 562 -9.77 -29.04 38.73
CA GLU A 562 -10.10 -30.38 38.22
C GLU A 562 -10.51 -30.38 36.74
N ASN A 563 -10.80 -29.20 36.18
CA ASN A 563 -11.32 -29.03 34.83
C ASN A 563 -10.22 -29.01 33.75
N ILE A 564 -8.95 -28.81 34.12
CA ILE A 564 -7.82 -28.77 33.19
C ILE A 564 -7.23 -30.18 33.05
N GLN A 565 -7.11 -30.66 31.82
CA GLN A 565 -6.57 -32.00 31.54
C GLN A 565 -5.13 -32.17 32.08
N PRO A 566 -4.73 -33.35 32.59
CA PRO A 566 -3.42 -33.56 33.21
C PRO A 566 -2.22 -33.23 32.32
N ASN A 567 -2.30 -33.52 31.03
CA ASN A 567 -1.27 -33.18 30.04
C ASN A 567 -1.11 -31.65 29.89
N ILE A 568 -2.22 -30.91 29.79
CA ILE A 568 -2.21 -29.44 29.71
C ILE A 568 -1.62 -28.84 30.98
N LYS A 569 -1.97 -29.38 32.16
CA LYS A 569 -1.36 -28.95 33.42
C LYS A 569 0.15 -29.14 33.43
N GLN A 570 0.63 -30.30 32.98
CA GLN A 570 2.06 -30.59 32.90
C GLN A 570 2.77 -29.64 31.93
N ASP A 571 2.17 -29.36 30.77
CA ASP A 571 2.71 -28.40 29.80
C ASP A 571 2.80 -27.00 30.38
N LEU A 572 1.73 -26.47 30.99
CA LEU A 572 1.72 -25.14 31.60
C LEU A 572 2.71 -25.04 32.78
N LEU A 573 2.80 -26.07 33.62
CA LEU A 573 3.81 -26.10 34.70
C LEU A 573 5.23 -26.13 34.15
N ARG A 574 5.48 -26.83 33.04
CA ARG A 574 6.79 -26.86 32.39
C ARG A 574 7.15 -25.50 31.79
N LEU A 575 6.19 -24.85 31.12
CA LEU A 575 6.42 -23.57 30.46
C LEU A 575 6.50 -22.41 31.46
N LEU A 576 5.68 -22.41 32.52
CA LEU A 576 5.50 -21.22 33.35
C LEU A 576 6.09 -21.35 34.77
N SER A 577 6.31 -22.56 35.28
CA SER A 577 6.97 -22.75 36.59
C SER A 577 8.47 -22.81 36.45
N ARG A 578 9.15 -21.74 36.90
CA ARG A 578 10.62 -21.65 36.93
C ARG A 578 11.28 -22.74 37.80
N ASP A 579 10.51 -23.34 38.72
CA ASP A 579 10.99 -24.42 39.58
C ASP A 579 10.92 -25.80 38.93
N ASN A 580 10.24 -25.92 37.78
CA ASN A 580 10.15 -27.17 37.06
C ASN A 580 11.51 -27.55 36.48
N VAL A 581 11.95 -28.78 36.75
CA VAL A 581 13.24 -29.31 36.26
C VAL A 581 13.30 -29.44 34.74
N GLN A 582 12.15 -29.46 34.06
CA GLN A 582 12.02 -29.51 32.61
C GLN A 582 11.70 -28.13 32.01
N HIS A 583 11.74 -27.06 32.80
CA HIS A 583 11.51 -25.71 32.31
C HIS A 583 12.54 -25.34 31.24
N ASP A 584 12.04 -24.80 30.13
CA ASP A 584 12.84 -24.32 29.02
C ASP A 584 12.16 -23.07 28.42
N ASN A 585 12.98 -22.18 27.86
CA ASN A 585 12.52 -20.88 27.39
C ASN A 585 12.13 -20.95 25.92
N LEU A 586 10.91 -20.53 25.61
CA LEU A 586 10.51 -20.28 24.24
C LEU A 586 11.37 -19.16 23.63
N SER A 587 11.38 -19.08 22.31
CA SER A 587 12.01 -17.96 21.60
C SER A 587 11.14 -16.70 21.68
N ALA A 588 11.79 -15.54 21.61
CA ALA A 588 11.07 -14.30 21.31
C ALA A 588 10.56 -14.37 19.87
N ILE A 589 9.53 -13.60 19.56
CA ILE A 589 8.91 -13.59 18.22
C ILE A 589 8.72 -12.17 17.73
N THR A 590 8.87 -11.97 16.42
CA THR A 590 8.59 -10.71 15.74
C THR A 590 8.21 -10.98 14.29
N TRP A 591 7.59 -9.99 13.65
CA TRP A 591 7.22 -9.99 12.24
C TRP A 591 7.29 -8.55 11.71
N SER A 592 7.34 -8.41 10.38
CA SER A 592 7.38 -7.08 9.77
C SER A 592 6.01 -6.41 9.77
N LYS A 593 5.91 -5.25 10.43
CA LYS A 593 4.75 -4.34 10.34
C LYS A 593 4.62 -3.63 8.99
N TYR A 594 5.58 -3.84 8.09
CA TYR A 594 5.68 -3.14 6.80
C TYR A 594 5.55 -4.09 5.61
N SER A 595 5.34 -5.39 5.85
CA SER A 595 5.23 -6.41 4.80
C SER A 595 3.99 -6.27 3.91
N SER A 596 3.06 -5.38 4.28
CA SER A 596 1.90 -4.99 3.47
C SER A 596 2.25 -3.95 2.39
N LYS A 597 3.38 -3.24 2.52
CA LYS A 597 3.79 -2.19 1.57
C LYS A 597 4.56 -2.79 0.39
N PRO A 598 4.56 -2.13 -0.78
CA PRO A 598 5.46 -2.48 -1.88
C PRO A 598 6.93 -2.35 -1.45
N LEU A 599 7.80 -3.17 -2.03
CA LEU A 599 9.23 -3.17 -1.72
C LEU A 599 9.97 -2.11 -2.53
N LEU A 600 10.64 -1.19 -1.86
CA LEU A 600 11.41 -0.09 -2.46
C LEU A 600 12.45 -0.60 -3.45
N GLU A 601 13.17 -1.66 -3.10
CA GLU A 601 14.18 -2.22 -4.00
C GLU A 601 13.57 -2.79 -5.28
N VAL A 602 12.35 -3.32 -5.19
CA VAL A 602 11.60 -3.76 -6.37
C VAL A 602 11.24 -2.52 -7.19
N GLU A 603 10.63 -1.49 -6.60
CA GLU A 603 10.19 -0.26 -7.29
C GLU A 603 11.34 0.60 -7.87
N LEU A 604 12.52 0.59 -7.25
CA LEU A 604 13.70 1.25 -7.77
C LEU A 604 14.40 0.42 -8.85
N SER A 605 14.56 -0.89 -8.63
CA SER A 605 15.08 -1.79 -9.66
C SER A 605 14.22 -1.64 -10.89
N LYS A 606 12.93 -1.43 -10.65
CA LYS A 606 11.95 -1.20 -11.66
C LYS A 606 12.38 -0.07 -12.58
N VAL A 607 12.37 1.15 -12.07
CA VAL A 607 12.80 2.38 -12.76
C VAL A 607 14.14 2.22 -13.47
N ALA A 608 15.12 1.61 -12.80
CA ALA A 608 16.46 1.44 -13.35
C ALA A 608 16.48 0.60 -14.63
N GLU A 609 15.86 -0.58 -14.63
CA GLU A 609 15.82 -1.38 -15.85
C GLU A 609 15.09 -0.63 -16.96
N GLY A 610 14.09 0.18 -16.61
CA GLY A 610 13.34 1.02 -17.53
C GLY A 610 14.14 1.94 -18.38
N LEU A 611 14.92 2.75 -17.67
CA LEU A 611 15.80 3.75 -18.25
C LEU A 611 16.71 3.08 -19.27
N ASN A 612 17.22 1.88 -18.96
CA ASN A 612 18.01 1.07 -19.90
C ASN A 612 17.19 0.60 -21.11
N ALA A 613 16.03 -0.02 -20.89
CA ALA A 613 15.20 -0.56 -21.97
C ALA A 613 14.72 0.54 -22.92
N THR A 614 14.28 1.68 -22.39
CA THR A 614 13.85 2.84 -23.16
C THR A 614 15.01 3.40 -23.99
N ALA A 615 16.19 3.54 -23.41
CA ALA A 615 17.38 3.98 -24.14
C ALA A 615 17.79 2.99 -25.24
N ASP A 616 17.79 1.67 -24.96
CA ASP A 616 18.15 0.63 -25.92
C ASP A 616 17.16 0.55 -27.09
N ILE A 617 15.85 0.57 -26.82
CA ILE A 617 14.81 0.58 -27.85
C ILE A 617 14.93 1.83 -28.72
N TYR A 618 15.20 2.99 -28.10
CA TYR A 618 15.32 4.25 -28.81
C TYR A 618 16.57 4.27 -29.71
N GLU A 619 17.71 3.79 -29.21
CA GLU A 619 18.94 3.62 -29.98
C GLU A 619 18.76 2.64 -31.14
N GLU A 620 18.14 1.49 -30.91
CA GLU A 620 17.90 0.45 -31.93
C GLU A 620 17.00 0.97 -33.06
N LYS A 621 15.86 1.58 -32.73
CA LYS A 621 14.96 2.21 -33.72
C LYS A 621 15.69 3.26 -34.55
N ARG A 622 16.62 4.00 -33.94
CA ARG A 622 17.38 5.06 -34.61
C ARG A 622 18.53 4.53 -35.47
N GLN A 623 19.15 3.41 -35.09
CA GLN A 623 20.15 2.73 -35.93
C GLN A 623 19.56 2.20 -37.23
N GLN A 624 18.28 1.81 -37.21
CA GLN A 624 17.55 1.35 -38.40
C GLN A 624 17.13 2.50 -39.34
N GLN A 625 17.28 3.77 -38.95
CA GLN A 625 16.96 4.93 -39.79
C GLN A 625 18.14 5.36 -40.67
N TRP A 626 17.88 5.48 -41.98
CA TRP A 626 18.88 5.88 -42.98
C TRP A 626 19.37 7.33 -42.84
N TYR A 627 18.56 8.21 -42.23
CA TYR A 627 18.90 9.61 -41.94
C TYR A 627 18.65 9.91 -40.46
N LYS A 628 19.72 10.21 -39.72
CA LYS A 628 19.69 10.35 -38.24
C LYS A 628 19.43 11.78 -37.72
N GLY A 629 19.27 12.74 -38.64
CA GLY A 629 19.04 14.15 -38.35
C GLY A 629 20.26 14.91 -37.80
N SER A 630 20.16 16.24 -37.72
CA SER A 630 21.22 17.13 -37.19
C SER A 630 21.39 17.06 -35.67
N ARG A 631 20.44 16.44 -34.95
CA ARG A 631 20.44 16.30 -33.49
C ARG A 631 20.77 14.88 -33.02
N ASN A 632 21.51 14.12 -33.82
CA ASN A 632 21.87 12.73 -33.48
C ASN A 632 22.68 12.64 -32.19
N GLU A 633 23.75 13.44 -32.10
CA GLU A 633 24.66 13.47 -30.96
C GLU A 633 23.98 13.91 -29.66
N ALA A 634 23.06 14.89 -29.73
CA ALA A 634 22.28 15.32 -28.58
C ALA A 634 21.39 14.20 -28.02
N ARG A 635 20.75 13.43 -28.90
CA ARG A 635 19.87 12.33 -28.48
C ARG A 635 20.64 11.09 -28.03
N GLU A 636 21.81 10.80 -28.61
CA GLU A 636 22.73 9.78 -28.10
C GLU A 636 23.22 10.16 -26.69
N THR A 637 23.55 11.43 -26.46
CA THR A 637 23.94 11.94 -25.14
C THR A 637 22.82 11.78 -24.12
N GLN A 638 21.58 12.11 -24.49
CA GLN A 638 20.43 11.95 -23.61
C GLN A 638 20.14 10.48 -23.29
N CYS A 639 20.24 9.56 -24.27
CA CYS A 639 20.10 8.11 -24.01
C CYS A 639 21.20 7.60 -23.07
N ALA A 640 22.44 8.09 -23.22
CA ALA A 640 23.53 7.77 -22.31
C ALA A 640 23.28 8.32 -20.89
N GLU A 641 22.70 9.52 -20.76
CA GLU A 641 22.29 10.06 -19.45
C GLU A 641 21.19 9.18 -18.80
N LEU A 642 20.22 8.66 -19.55
CA LEU A 642 19.23 7.69 -19.01
C LEU A 642 19.90 6.41 -18.50
N LYS A 643 20.78 5.80 -19.29
CA LYS A 643 21.55 4.60 -18.88
C LYS A 643 22.41 4.86 -17.65
N LYS A 644 22.99 6.06 -17.55
CA LYS A 644 23.76 6.47 -16.37
C LYS A 644 22.88 6.56 -15.12
N VAL A 645 21.69 7.16 -15.22
CA VAL A 645 20.72 7.20 -14.12
C VAL A 645 20.34 5.77 -13.69
N ALA A 646 20.10 4.88 -14.65
CA ALA A 646 19.83 3.46 -14.37
C ALA A 646 20.96 2.78 -13.59
N GLU A 647 22.20 2.99 -14.02
CA GLU A 647 23.40 2.44 -13.37
C GLU A 647 23.58 2.97 -11.95
N GLU A 648 23.32 4.26 -11.73
CA GLU A 648 23.36 4.88 -10.40
C GLU A 648 22.29 4.30 -9.46
N ILE A 649 21.08 4.05 -9.96
CA ILE A 649 20.01 3.39 -9.18
C ILE A 649 20.37 1.92 -8.90
N ASN A 650 20.87 1.16 -9.87
CA ASN A 650 21.29 -0.23 -9.64
C ASN A 650 22.44 -0.32 -8.63
N THR A 651 23.41 0.59 -8.71
CA THR A 651 24.51 0.68 -7.74
C THR A 651 24.00 1.01 -6.34
N LEU A 652 22.97 1.86 -6.24
CA LEU A 652 22.29 2.14 -4.98
C LEU A 652 21.66 0.86 -4.40
N LEU A 653 21.02 0.03 -5.23
CA LEU A 653 20.37 -1.22 -4.82
C LEU A 653 21.34 -2.33 -4.42
N ASP A 654 22.53 -2.34 -5.01
CA ASP A 654 23.61 -3.24 -4.62
C ASP A 654 24.18 -2.91 -3.23
N ASN A 655 23.87 -1.73 -2.68
CA ASN A 655 24.30 -1.35 -1.34
C ASN A 655 23.45 -2.06 -0.26
N PRO A 656 24.05 -2.95 0.57
CA PRO A 656 23.33 -3.61 1.65
C PRO A 656 22.97 -2.66 2.82
N PHE A 657 23.45 -1.42 2.80
CA PHE A 657 23.27 -0.40 3.84
C PHE A 657 22.62 0.88 3.26
N LEU A 658 21.39 0.76 2.77
CA LEU A 658 20.63 1.90 2.25
C LEU A 658 20.11 2.81 3.38
N SER A 659 20.53 4.07 3.39
CA SER A 659 19.92 5.11 4.22
C SER A 659 18.88 5.92 3.44
N LYS A 660 17.87 6.47 4.13
CA LYS A 660 16.87 7.37 3.53
C LYS A 660 17.54 8.54 2.81
N GLY A 661 18.57 9.13 3.42
CA GLY A 661 19.33 10.24 2.85
C GLY A 661 20.06 9.89 1.55
N GLU A 662 20.69 8.71 1.47
CA GLU A 662 21.34 8.25 0.23
C GLU A 662 20.31 7.99 -0.88
N VAL A 663 19.20 7.32 -0.54
CA VAL A 663 18.12 7.06 -1.48
C VAL A 663 17.59 8.39 -2.03
N LEU A 664 17.16 9.31 -1.16
CA LEU A 664 16.61 10.60 -1.59
C LEU A 664 17.61 11.41 -2.41
N ASN A 665 18.89 11.43 -2.03
CA ASN A 665 19.91 12.17 -2.77
C ASN A 665 20.11 11.60 -4.18
N THR A 666 20.17 10.28 -4.33
CA THR A 666 20.24 9.65 -5.65
C THR A 666 18.98 9.94 -6.46
N LEU A 667 17.79 9.78 -5.88
CA LEU A 667 16.54 10.02 -6.60
C LEU A 667 16.40 11.48 -7.05
N LEU A 668 16.75 12.45 -6.21
CA LEU A 668 16.69 13.88 -6.55
C LEU A 668 17.67 14.23 -7.68
N LYS A 669 18.88 13.67 -7.68
CA LYS A 669 19.84 13.83 -8.79
C LYS A 669 19.34 13.20 -10.09
N SER A 670 18.73 12.02 -9.99
CA SER A 670 18.09 11.36 -11.11
C SER A 670 16.96 12.22 -11.69
N ILE A 671 16.09 12.75 -10.83
CA ILE A 671 15.00 13.68 -11.20
C ILE A 671 15.56 14.93 -11.88
N GLU A 672 16.59 15.56 -11.32
CA GLU A 672 17.22 16.75 -11.90
C GLU A 672 17.81 16.46 -13.29
N THR A 673 18.41 15.28 -13.48
CA THR A 673 18.92 14.83 -14.77
C THR A 673 17.77 14.66 -15.78
N LEU A 674 16.66 14.03 -15.37
CA LEU A 674 15.48 13.86 -16.21
C LEU A 674 14.82 15.21 -16.57
N ASP A 675 14.71 16.13 -15.61
CA ASP A 675 14.21 17.49 -15.84
C ASP A 675 15.07 18.24 -16.86
N LYS A 676 16.40 18.12 -16.74
CA LYS A 676 17.33 18.71 -17.72
C LYS A 676 17.10 18.16 -19.13
N ILE A 677 16.89 16.85 -19.28
CA ILE A 677 16.58 16.24 -20.58
C ILE A 677 15.22 16.76 -21.12
N ASP A 678 14.20 16.85 -20.27
CA ASP A 678 12.88 17.38 -20.64
C ASP A 678 12.96 18.85 -21.10
N ASP A 679 13.71 19.69 -20.39
CA ASP A 679 13.94 21.10 -20.71
C ASP A 679 14.74 21.27 -22.01
N GLU A 680 15.80 20.47 -22.20
CA GLU A 680 16.56 20.44 -23.45
C GLU A 680 15.65 20.11 -24.64
N ILE A 681 14.80 19.08 -24.52
CA ILE A 681 13.85 18.70 -25.57
C ILE A 681 12.75 19.77 -25.75
N SER A 682 12.33 20.45 -24.68
CA SER A 682 11.34 21.55 -24.76
C SER A 682 11.89 22.78 -25.46
N SER A 683 13.19 23.06 -25.31
CA SER A 683 13.88 24.18 -25.94
C SER A 683 14.04 24.00 -27.46
N GLU A 684 13.82 22.78 -27.96
CA GLU A 684 13.88 22.45 -29.36
C GLU A 684 12.59 22.83 -30.10
N PHE A 685 12.72 23.58 -31.20
CA PHE A 685 11.59 23.81 -32.11
C PHE A 685 11.16 22.47 -32.74
N ASN A 686 10.03 21.93 -32.28
CA ASN A 686 9.48 20.65 -32.72
C ASN A 686 8.03 20.83 -33.18
N LEU A 687 7.70 20.41 -34.41
CA LEU A 687 6.31 20.38 -34.93
C LEU A 687 5.46 19.28 -34.27
N PHE A 688 6.09 18.35 -33.56
CA PHE A 688 5.48 17.21 -32.89
C PHE A 688 6.09 17.01 -31.49
N GLN A 689 5.29 16.53 -30.55
CA GLN A 689 5.77 16.19 -29.21
C GLN A 689 6.72 14.98 -29.27
N SER A 690 7.90 15.08 -28.67
CA SER A 690 8.90 14.01 -28.67
C SER A 690 8.45 12.83 -27.82
N THR A 691 8.52 11.61 -28.35
CA THR A 691 8.23 10.38 -27.60
C THR A 691 9.18 10.25 -26.40
N LEU A 692 10.48 10.48 -26.60
CA LEU A 692 11.49 10.43 -25.53
C LEU A 692 11.17 11.42 -24.39
N GLN A 693 10.61 12.59 -24.71
CA GLN A 693 10.23 13.56 -23.70
C GLN A 693 9.06 13.08 -22.83
N LYS A 694 8.09 12.39 -23.43
CA LYS A 694 6.99 11.77 -22.68
C LYS A 694 7.53 10.69 -21.74
N GLU A 695 8.45 9.84 -22.21
CA GLU A 695 9.07 8.81 -21.38
C GLU A 695 9.81 9.43 -20.18
N VAL A 696 10.71 10.41 -20.43
CA VAL A 696 11.48 11.12 -19.39
C VAL A 696 10.57 11.70 -18.30
N ARG A 697 9.42 12.26 -18.67
CA ARG A 697 8.44 12.78 -17.71
C ARG A 697 7.81 11.68 -16.87
N LEU A 698 7.52 10.51 -17.45
CA LEU A 698 6.95 9.36 -16.71
C LEU A 698 7.92 8.85 -15.66
N PHE A 699 9.19 8.61 -16.04
CA PHE A 699 10.25 8.24 -15.09
C PHE A 699 10.37 9.25 -13.95
N ARG A 700 10.31 10.54 -14.28
CA ARG A 700 10.40 11.61 -13.30
C ARG A 700 9.26 11.54 -12.29
N GLU A 701 8.03 11.36 -12.74
CA GLU A 701 6.88 11.24 -11.82
C GLU A 701 6.96 9.96 -10.99
N GLN A 702 7.40 8.83 -11.55
CA GLN A 702 7.67 7.61 -10.76
C GLN A 702 8.72 7.84 -9.67
N LEU A 703 9.84 8.50 -10.02
CA LEU A 703 10.86 8.82 -9.04
C LEU A 703 10.36 9.79 -7.96
N LYS A 704 9.50 10.75 -8.30
CA LYS A 704 8.84 11.64 -7.33
C LYS A 704 7.90 10.90 -6.40
N ASP A 705 7.15 9.93 -6.92
CA ASP A 705 6.30 9.06 -6.11
C ASP A 705 7.15 8.21 -5.15
N ILE A 706 8.27 7.66 -5.63
CA ILE A 706 9.21 6.89 -4.80
C ILE A 706 9.87 7.78 -3.73
N CYS A 707 10.07 9.08 -3.97
CA CYS A 707 10.55 10.00 -2.92
C CYS A 707 9.62 10.05 -1.69
N GLN A 708 8.35 9.66 -1.83
CA GLN A 708 7.45 9.41 -0.70
C GLN A 708 7.75 8.05 -0.05
N LEU A 709 8.96 7.90 0.49
CA LEU A 709 9.51 6.62 0.97
C LEU A 709 8.65 5.94 2.05
N ASP A 710 7.79 6.68 2.74
CA ASP A 710 6.87 6.14 3.74
C ASP A 710 5.80 5.23 3.10
N ASN A 711 5.58 5.28 1.79
CA ASN A 711 4.69 4.38 1.06
C ASN A 711 5.31 3.01 0.78
N TYR A 712 6.61 2.85 1.00
CA TYR A 712 7.37 1.64 0.65
C TYR A 712 8.00 0.99 1.89
N ALA A 713 8.35 -0.29 1.74
CA ALA A 713 9.17 -1.02 2.70
C ALA A 713 10.47 -1.47 2.04
N PHE A 714 11.51 -1.76 2.81
CA PHE A 714 12.82 -2.15 2.32
C PHE A 714 13.22 -3.50 2.89
N LYS A 715 13.67 -4.44 2.05
CA LYS A 715 14.22 -5.72 2.51
C LYS A 715 15.70 -5.57 2.86
N SER A 716 15.99 -5.48 4.15
CA SER A 716 17.37 -5.47 4.63
C SER A 716 18.03 -6.83 4.43
N THR A 717 19.05 -6.91 3.59
CA THR A 717 19.87 -8.13 3.40
C THR A 717 20.65 -8.49 4.66
N LYS A 718 21.07 -7.50 5.47
CA LYS A 718 21.76 -7.72 6.75
C LYS A 718 20.85 -8.32 7.82
N LEU A 719 19.62 -7.82 7.94
CA LEU A 719 18.67 -8.27 8.97
C LEU A 719 17.81 -9.45 8.50
N GLY A 720 17.77 -9.68 7.18
CA GLY A 720 16.90 -10.65 6.53
C GLY A 720 15.42 -10.32 6.70
N GLU A 721 15.04 -9.05 6.83
CA GLU A 721 13.69 -8.59 7.20
C GLU A 721 13.21 -7.43 6.34
N ILE A 722 11.90 -7.32 6.18
CA ILE A 722 11.23 -6.16 5.60
C ILE A 722 11.07 -5.10 6.69
N ILE A 723 11.65 -3.91 6.50
CA ILE A 723 11.64 -2.80 7.45
C ILE A 723 11.26 -1.48 6.76
N SER A 724 10.95 -0.43 7.53
CA SER A 724 10.88 0.94 7.00
C SER A 724 12.25 1.60 7.11
N LEU A 725 12.65 2.39 6.10
CA LEU A 725 13.86 3.22 6.16
C LEU A 725 13.81 4.24 7.31
N GLU A 726 12.62 4.77 7.62
CA GLU A 726 12.44 5.68 8.74
C GLU A 726 12.74 4.99 10.08
N MET A 727 12.25 3.77 10.28
CA MET A 727 12.54 3.01 11.49
C MET A 727 14.04 2.70 11.62
N GLU A 728 14.71 2.42 10.50
CA GLU A 728 16.15 2.23 10.48
C GLU A 728 16.91 3.52 10.85
N GLU A 729 16.49 4.68 10.34
CA GLU A 729 17.03 5.97 10.78
C GLU A 729 16.83 6.20 12.27
N GLN A 730 15.65 5.88 12.81
CA GLN A 730 15.36 6.01 14.24
C GLN A 730 16.31 5.16 15.08
N PHE A 731 16.54 3.89 14.70
CA PHE A 731 17.54 3.06 15.38
C PHE A 731 18.96 3.63 15.26
N GLN A 732 19.33 4.20 14.11
CA GLN A 732 20.64 4.83 13.89
C GLN A 732 20.87 6.09 14.74
N LYS A 733 19.82 6.71 15.27
CA LYS A 733 19.96 7.81 16.25
C LYS A 733 20.62 7.35 17.57
N ILE A 734 20.58 6.05 17.88
CA ILE A 734 21.31 5.46 19.02
C ILE A 734 22.77 5.24 18.61
N LYS A 735 23.67 6.09 19.13
CA LYS A 735 25.09 6.08 18.76
C LYS A 735 25.86 4.86 19.25
N ASP A 736 25.48 4.32 20.41
CA ASP A 736 26.14 3.14 20.97
C ASP A 736 25.58 1.87 20.29
N PRO A 737 26.41 1.07 19.60
CA PRO A 737 25.94 -0.10 18.86
C PRO A 737 25.40 -1.21 19.77
N THR A 738 25.85 -1.28 21.03
CA THR A 738 25.36 -2.25 22.02
C THR A 738 23.96 -1.88 22.46
N VAL A 739 23.73 -0.60 22.79
CA VAL A 739 22.39 -0.09 23.16
C VAL A 739 21.44 -0.23 21.98
N GLN A 740 21.88 0.11 20.77
CA GLN A 740 21.08 -0.04 19.56
C GLN A 740 20.63 -1.49 19.35
N GLN A 741 21.55 -2.46 19.49
CA GLN A 741 21.22 -3.86 19.34
C GLN A 741 20.22 -4.33 20.41
N ILE A 742 20.42 -3.91 21.67
CA ILE A 742 19.47 -4.19 22.75
C ILE A 742 18.07 -3.71 22.37
N VAL A 743 17.94 -2.46 21.90
CA VAL A 743 16.65 -1.89 21.53
C VAL A 743 16.00 -2.63 20.37
N ARG A 744 16.76 -3.07 19.36
CA ARG A 744 16.21 -3.83 18.21
C ARG A 744 15.63 -5.18 18.59
N ASP A 745 16.16 -5.78 19.65
CA ASP A 745 15.72 -7.08 20.15
C ASP A 745 14.60 -6.95 21.20
N LEU A 746 14.22 -5.72 21.57
CA LEU A 746 13.08 -5.47 22.44
C LEU A 746 11.74 -5.68 21.68
N PRO A 747 10.64 -5.85 22.42
CA PRO A 747 9.33 -5.98 21.80
C PRO A 747 8.90 -4.69 21.07
N SER A 748 7.97 -4.84 20.12
CA SER A 748 7.64 -3.77 19.18
C SER A 748 7.07 -2.48 19.80
N HIS A 749 6.57 -2.51 21.03
CA HIS A 749 6.11 -1.31 21.75
C HIS A 749 7.28 -0.40 22.19
N CYS A 750 8.51 -0.94 22.23
CA CYS A 750 9.75 -0.19 22.53
C CYS A 750 10.37 0.49 21.30
N HIS A 751 9.77 0.33 20.10
CA HIS A 751 10.32 0.88 18.85
C HIS A 751 9.65 2.19 18.43
N ASN A 752 8.92 2.84 19.34
CA ASN A 752 8.34 4.16 19.08
C ASN A 752 9.39 5.26 19.32
N ASP A 753 9.16 6.44 18.74
CA ASP A 753 10.08 7.59 18.83
C ASP A 753 10.43 7.97 20.28
N GLU A 754 9.46 7.94 21.18
CA GLU A 754 9.67 8.35 22.58
C GLU A 754 10.54 7.36 23.34
N ALA A 755 10.33 6.06 23.12
CA ALA A 755 11.16 5.00 23.68
C ALA A 755 12.59 5.09 23.14
N ILE A 756 12.76 5.32 21.84
CA ILE A 756 14.09 5.47 21.23
C ILE A 756 14.82 6.69 21.81
N GLU A 757 14.15 7.84 21.97
CA GLU A 757 14.74 9.00 22.64
C GLU A 757 15.13 8.72 24.09
N PHE A 758 14.37 7.91 24.83
CA PHE A 758 14.75 7.47 26.16
C PHE A 758 16.03 6.61 26.13
N PHE A 759 16.08 5.57 25.28
CA PHE A 759 17.22 4.67 25.19
C PHE A 759 18.51 5.35 24.72
N LYS A 760 18.41 6.41 23.91
CA LYS A 760 19.57 7.24 23.53
C LYS A 760 20.29 7.87 24.72
N THR A 761 19.63 8.00 25.87
CA THR A 761 20.21 8.56 27.10
C THR A 761 20.92 7.52 27.97
N LEU A 762 20.85 6.23 27.60
CA LEU A 762 21.39 5.12 28.40
C LEU A 762 22.78 4.68 27.90
N ASN A 763 23.61 4.21 28.83
CA ASN A 763 24.79 3.41 28.49
C ASN A 763 24.41 1.91 28.35
N PRO A 764 25.31 1.05 27.85
CA PRO A 764 25.03 -0.38 27.67
C PRO A 764 24.55 -1.10 28.94
N GLU A 765 25.10 -0.79 30.11
CA GLU A 765 24.73 -1.42 31.37
C GLU A 765 23.32 -1.00 31.84
N GLU A 766 22.99 0.29 31.72
CA GLU A 766 21.67 0.84 32.00
C GLU A 766 20.63 0.27 31.03
N ALA A 767 20.95 0.20 29.73
CA ALA A 767 20.07 -0.35 28.72
C ALA A 767 19.79 -1.84 28.95
N ALA A 768 20.81 -2.62 29.33
CA ALA A 768 20.64 -4.02 29.69
C ALA A 768 19.71 -4.19 30.91
N LYS A 769 19.84 -3.36 31.96
CA LYS A 769 18.93 -3.38 33.11
C LYS A 769 17.49 -3.06 32.72
N VAL A 770 17.29 -2.04 31.90
CA VAL A 770 15.96 -1.66 31.42
C VAL A 770 15.37 -2.80 30.58
N ALA A 771 16.17 -3.44 29.71
CA ALA A 771 15.72 -4.59 28.92
C ALA A 771 15.31 -5.78 29.81
N SER A 772 16.12 -6.12 30.82
CA SER A 772 15.76 -7.13 31.81
C SER A 772 14.45 -6.77 32.51
N TYR A 773 14.29 -5.52 32.96
CA TYR A 773 13.07 -5.04 33.60
C TYR A 773 11.83 -5.17 32.70
N LEU A 774 11.90 -4.71 31.45
CA LEU A 774 10.80 -4.80 30.48
C LEU A 774 10.46 -6.24 30.07
N SER A 775 11.36 -7.20 30.33
CA SER A 775 11.09 -8.62 30.11
C SER A 775 10.26 -9.25 31.24
N LEU A 776 10.22 -8.64 32.42
CA LEU A 776 9.49 -9.16 33.60
C LEU A 776 8.05 -8.68 33.64
N GLU A 777 7.82 -7.44 33.24
CA GLU A 777 6.52 -6.79 33.26
C GLU A 777 6.37 -5.87 32.05
N TYR A 778 5.19 -5.87 31.43
CA TYR A 778 4.88 -4.96 30.35
C TYR A 778 4.81 -3.51 30.86
N ARG A 779 5.60 -2.62 30.24
CA ARG A 779 5.58 -1.19 30.52
C ARG A 779 5.95 -0.40 29.27
N GLU A 780 5.18 0.63 28.96
CA GLU A 780 5.53 1.57 27.90
C GLU A 780 6.51 2.63 28.41
N LEU A 781 7.55 2.88 27.62
CA LEU A 781 8.47 4.00 27.83
C LEU A 781 8.02 5.18 26.98
N ASN A 782 7.79 6.33 27.61
CA ASN A 782 7.32 7.55 26.96
C ASN A 782 8.07 8.78 27.50
N LYS A 783 7.76 9.98 26.97
CA LYS A 783 8.42 11.23 27.38
C LYS A 783 8.32 11.55 28.88
N SER A 784 7.34 11.00 29.58
CA SER A 784 7.16 11.21 31.03
C SER A 784 7.95 10.22 31.89
N THR A 785 8.59 9.21 31.29
CA THR A 785 9.41 8.25 32.03
C THR A 785 10.69 8.91 32.54
N ASP A 786 10.77 9.12 33.86
CA ASP A 786 11.96 9.65 34.51
C ASP A 786 13.04 8.56 34.64
N LYS A 787 14.19 8.78 33.96
CA LYS A 787 15.34 7.85 33.95
C LYS A 787 15.79 7.50 35.36
N LYS A 788 15.86 8.49 36.25
CA LYS A 788 16.40 8.32 37.60
C LYS A 788 15.47 7.44 38.45
N THR A 789 14.18 7.76 38.45
CA THR A 789 13.14 6.99 39.15
C THR A 789 13.11 5.55 38.63
N LEU A 790 13.18 5.34 37.30
CA LEU A 790 13.18 4.00 36.73
C LEU A 790 14.40 3.18 37.19
N LEU A 791 15.61 3.72 37.03
CA LEU A 791 16.86 2.99 37.32
C LEU A 791 17.14 2.81 38.81
N GLU A 792 16.79 3.79 39.65
CA GLU A 792 17.14 3.78 41.08
C GLU A 792 16.01 3.26 41.98
N GLN A 793 14.76 3.25 41.52
CA GLN A 793 13.60 2.84 42.33
C GLN A 793 12.82 1.71 41.70
N ASP A 794 12.25 1.90 40.51
CA ASP A 794 11.31 0.94 39.92
C ASP A 794 11.97 -0.41 39.61
N ILE A 795 13.14 -0.39 38.94
CA ILE A 795 13.88 -1.62 38.61
C ILE A 795 14.33 -2.36 39.87
N PRO A 796 15.04 -1.72 40.83
CA PRO A 796 15.45 -2.41 42.05
C PRO A 796 14.29 -2.96 42.87
N ASN A 797 13.17 -2.24 42.95
CA ASN A 797 11.98 -2.69 43.66
C ASN A 797 11.39 -3.96 43.03
N LEU A 798 11.22 -3.98 41.70
CA LEU A 798 10.67 -5.16 41.02
C LEU A 798 11.65 -6.35 41.09
N PHE A 799 12.95 -6.13 40.87
CA PHE A 799 13.95 -7.19 40.99
C PHE A 799 13.93 -7.83 42.37
N LYS A 800 13.90 -6.99 43.42
CA LYS A 800 13.82 -7.45 44.80
C LYS A 800 12.56 -8.26 45.03
N GLU A 801 11.40 -7.75 44.61
CA GLU A 801 10.12 -8.44 44.78
C GLU A 801 10.17 -9.84 44.16
N VAL A 802 10.57 -9.94 42.89
CA VAL A 802 10.63 -11.20 42.14
C VAL A 802 11.66 -12.18 42.72
N ASN A 803 12.85 -11.70 43.07
CA ASN A 803 13.93 -12.53 43.60
C ASN A 803 13.63 -13.03 45.02
N MET A 804 13.00 -12.19 45.85
CA MET A 804 12.59 -12.57 47.19
C MET A 804 11.56 -13.70 47.16
N GLN A 805 10.66 -13.75 46.17
CA GLN A 805 9.74 -14.88 46.03
C GLN A 805 10.47 -16.22 45.91
N LEU A 806 11.52 -16.28 45.08
CA LEU A 806 12.34 -17.50 44.96
C LEU A 806 13.12 -17.79 46.25
N LEU A 807 13.72 -16.77 46.88
CA LEU A 807 14.45 -16.96 48.14
C LEU A 807 13.57 -17.49 49.26
N PHE A 808 12.36 -16.93 49.42
CA PHE A 808 11.40 -17.40 50.42
C PHE A 808 11.04 -18.87 50.18
N LYS A 809 10.75 -19.24 48.93
CA LYS A 809 10.44 -20.64 48.58
C LYS A 809 11.62 -21.59 48.87
N LEU A 810 12.84 -21.19 48.52
CA LEU A 810 14.04 -21.98 48.80
C LEU A 810 14.36 -22.11 50.30
N LYS A 811 14.00 -21.09 51.09
CA LYS A 811 14.07 -21.14 52.55
C LYS A 811 13.02 -22.08 53.14
N GLU A 812 11.78 -22.00 52.69
CA GLU A 812 10.71 -22.93 53.10
C GLU A 812 11.05 -24.38 52.75
N ASP A 813 11.61 -24.62 51.57
CA ASP A 813 12.08 -25.93 51.13
C ASP A 813 13.33 -26.43 51.91
N SER A 814 13.86 -25.65 52.86
CA SER A 814 15.08 -25.94 53.62
C SER A 814 16.32 -26.18 52.74
N VAL A 815 16.37 -25.55 51.55
CA VAL A 815 17.47 -25.68 50.58
C VAL A 815 18.59 -24.68 50.86
N LEU A 816 18.32 -23.60 51.61
CA LEU A 816 19.27 -22.55 51.95
C LEU A 816 19.45 -22.41 53.46
N ALA A 817 20.71 -22.26 53.91
CA ALA A 817 21.03 -21.89 55.29
C ALA A 817 20.74 -20.40 55.56
N GLU A 818 20.33 -20.07 56.79
CA GLU A 818 19.89 -18.71 57.18
C GLU A 818 20.91 -17.61 56.82
N GLY A 819 22.21 -17.85 57.08
CA GLY A 819 23.26 -16.88 56.78
C GLY A 819 23.52 -16.66 55.28
N VAL A 820 23.14 -17.59 54.41
CA VAL A 820 23.21 -17.42 52.95
C VAL A 820 21.95 -16.71 52.44
N TYR A 821 20.79 -17.04 53.02
CA TYR A 821 19.52 -16.37 52.74
C TYR A 821 19.60 -14.86 53.01
N GLU A 822 20.08 -14.43 54.19
CA GLU A 822 20.19 -13.00 54.53
C GLU A 822 21.08 -12.23 53.56
N LYS A 823 22.20 -12.85 53.12
CA LYS A 823 23.15 -12.22 52.20
C LYS A 823 22.60 -12.11 50.78
N LEU A 824 21.92 -13.15 50.28
CA LEU A 824 21.25 -13.08 48.98
C LEU A 824 20.07 -12.11 48.99
N ALA A 825 19.36 -11.96 50.11
CA ALA A 825 18.30 -10.98 50.27
C ALA A 825 18.82 -9.52 50.16
N GLN A 826 20.06 -9.24 50.57
CA GLN A 826 20.71 -7.93 50.40
C GLN A 826 21.17 -7.64 48.95
N LEU A 827 21.18 -8.68 48.10
CA LEU A 827 21.54 -8.61 46.68
C LEU A 827 20.32 -8.73 45.75
N ALA A 828 19.13 -9.02 46.30
CA ALA A 828 17.94 -9.31 45.53
C ALA A 828 17.46 -8.12 44.67
N ASP A 829 17.72 -6.89 45.09
CA ASP A 829 17.41 -5.64 44.37
C ASP A 829 18.40 -5.32 43.24
N LYS A 830 19.51 -6.05 43.17
CA LYS A 830 20.67 -5.74 42.32
C LYS A 830 20.87 -6.73 41.19
N ILE A 831 20.45 -7.98 41.39
CA ILE A 831 20.66 -9.07 40.43
C ILE A 831 19.41 -9.22 39.55
N PRO A 832 19.54 -9.18 38.21
CA PRO A 832 18.42 -9.46 37.31
C PRO A 832 17.81 -10.85 37.57
N PRO A 833 16.47 -10.99 37.62
CA PRO A 833 15.81 -12.25 37.96
C PRO A 833 16.17 -13.45 37.07
N GLU A 834 16.51 -13.22 35.80
CA GLU A 834 16.97 -14.25 34.88
C GLU A 834 18.33 -14.86 35.28
N HIS A 835 19.12 -14.14 36.07
CA HIS A 835 20.38 -14.63 36.65
C HIS A 835 20.19 -15.18 38.07
N PHE A 836 19.12 -14.76 38.74
CA PHE A 836 18.77 -15.15 40.09
C PHE A 836 17.97 -16.47 40.12
N THR A 837 18.61 -17.57 39.71
CA THR A 837 17.97 -18.88 39.54
C THR A 837 18.40 -19.90 40.60
N ARG A 838 17.63 -20.97 40.82
CA ARG A 838 17.96 -22.05 41.78
C ARG A 838 19.35 -22.65 41.53
N ASN A 839 19.74 -22.81 40.26
CA ASN A 839 21.06 -23.34 39.88
C ASN A 839 22.19 -22.36 40.21
N ASN A 840 22.01 -21.07 39.90
CA ASN A 840 23.02 -20.06 40.21
C ASN A 840 23.14 -19.85 41.72
N ILE A 841 22.02 -19.77 42.43
CA ILE A 841 21.98 -19.72 43.90
C ILE A 841 22.71 -20.91 44.52
N ARG A 842 22.50 -22.14 44.03
CA ARG A 842 23.24 -23.33 44.49
C ARG A 842 24.75 -23.21 44.23
N LYS A 843 25.15 -22.72 43.05
CA LYS A 843 26.56 -22.51 42.71
C LYS A 843 27.20 -21.45 43.62
N TRP A 844 26.52 -20.33 43.85
CA TRP A 844 26.98 -19.24 44.73
C TRP A 844 27.07 -19.68 46.19
N SER A 845 26.12 -20.53 46.64
CA SER A 845 26.11 -21.09 48.00
C SER A 845 27.24 -22.09 48.22
N ALA A 846 27.67 -22.83 47.19
CA ALA A 846 28.71 -23.85 47.28
C ALA A 846 30.13 -23.30 47.10
N ASN A 847 30.31 -22.26 46.29
CA ASN A 847 31.57 -21.53 46.15
C ASN A 847 31.28 -20.03 45.94
N PRO A 848 31.39 -19.21 46.99
CA PRO A 848 31.06 -17.78 46.89
C PRO A 848 32.01 -16.99 45.97
N GLU A 849 33.21 -17.49 45.65
CA GLU A 849 34.10 -16.88 44.64
C GLU A 849 33.50 -16.95 43.22
N LYS A 850 32.60 -17.90 42.96
CA LYS A 850 31.87 -17.99 41.67
C LYS A 850 30.85 -16.86 41.47
N LEU A 851 30.50 -16.12 42.53
CA LEU A 851 29.69 -14.91 42.41
C LEU A 851 30.53 -13.77 41.80
N GLU A 852 31.82 -13.67 42.11
CA GLU A 852 32.75 -12.72 41.44
C GLU A 852 33.05 -13.14 39.99
N GLU A 853 33.25 -14.45 39.75
CA GLU A 853 33.49 -15.01 38.39
C GLU A 853 32.26 -14.90 37.46
N SER A 854 31.06 -14.67 38.01
CA SER A 854 29.84 -14.54 37.23
C SER A 854 29.74 -13.23 36.43
N ASN A 855 30.74 -12.35 36.51
CA ASN A 855 30.79 -11.02 35.87
C ASN A 855 29.59 -10.10 36.18
N LEU A 856 28.76 -10.41 37.19
CA LEU A 856 27.68 -9.53 37.68
C LEU A 856 28.20 -8.15 38.15
N GLY A 857 29.49 -8.05 38.47
CA GLY A 857 30.14 -6.79 38.86
C GLY A 857 30.17 -5.71 37.76
N GLU A 858 29.96 -6.06 36.47
CA GLU A 858 29.82 -5.08 35.39
C GLU A 858 28.40 -4.49 35.35
N LEU A 859 27.37 -5.30 35.57
CA LEU A 859 25.96 -4.86 35.67
C LEU A 859 25.68 -3.97 36.90
N LEU A 860 26.55 -3.99 37.92
CA LEU A 860 26.36 -3.22 39.15
C LEU A 860 27.05 -1.85 39.15
N LYS A 861 27.81 -1.51 38.10
CA LYS A 861 28.43 -0.20 37.94
C LYS A 861 27.37 0.78 37.40
N SER A 862 27.01 1.80 38.18
CA SER A 862 26.27 2.97 37.70
C SER A 862 27.23 4.14 37.45
N SER A 863 26.80 5.13 36.67
CA SER A 863 27.63 6.19 36.08
C SER A 863 27.89 7.41 36.98
N ASP A 864 27.34 7.48 38.20
CA ASP A 864 27.43 8.65 39.08
C ASP A 864 28.25 8.42 40.36
N GLY A 865 29.07 9.41 40.75
CA GLY A 865 30.11 9.38 41.81
C GLY A 865 29.71 8.95 43.24
N SER A 866 28.48 8.48 43.45
CA SER A 866 28.04 7.70 44.63
C SER A 866 28.63 6.27 44.69
N ILE A 867 29.38 5.87 43.66
CA ILE A 867 29.91 4.51 43.41
C ILE A 867 30.83 3.97 44.51
N THR A 868 31.60 4.81 45.20
CA THR A 868 32.63 4.32 46.15
C THR A 868 32.04 3.63 47.37
N GLU A 869 30.77 3.88 47.70
CA GLU A 869 30.13 3.28 48.87
C GLU A 869 29.25 2.07 48.52
N MET A 870 28.58 2.09 47.36
CA MET A 870 27.75 0.96 46.91
C MET A 870 28.58 -0.20 46.33
N ALA A 871 29.58 0.08 45.49
CA ALA A 871 30.50 -0.95 45.01
C ALA A 871 31.34 -1.52 46.16
N ARG A 872 31.68 -0.68 47.14
CA ARG A 872 32.31 -1.09 48.40
C ARG A 872 31.40 -1.99 49.22
N LYS A 873 30.13 -1.64 49.46
CA LYS A 873 29.17 -2.50 50.20
C LYS A 873 28.90 -3.83 49.49
N TYR A 874 28.76 -3.85 48.17
CA TYR A 874 28.66 -5.11 47.40
C TYR A 874 29.92 -5.96 47.58
N LYS A 875 31.10 -5.35 47.43
CA LYS A 875 32.39 -6.02 47.61
C LYS A 875 32.63 -6.45 49.06
N GLU A 876 32.18 -5.69 50.06
CA GLU A 876 32.20 -6.04 51.48
C GLU A 876 31.28 -7.23 51.76
N THR A 877 30.05 -7.22 51.24
CA THR A 877 29.10 -8.34 51.37
C THR A 877 29.68 -9.62 50.73
N ILE A 878 30.33 -9.49 49.57
CA ILE A 878 31.04 -10.60 48.91
C ILE A 878 32.25 -11.05 49.71
N ASN A 879 33.10 -10.13 50.19
CA ASN A 879 34.27 -10.42 51.02
C ASN A 879 33.87 -11.16 52.31
N GLU A 880 32.74 -10.79 52.91
CA GLU A 880 32.14 -11.49 54.04
C GLU A 880 31.55 -12.87 53.66
N MET A 881 31.10 -13.07 52.42
CA MET A 881 30.67 -14.38 51.92
C MET A 881 31.84 -15.35 51.69
N ILE A 882 32.97 -14.84 51.19
CA ILE A 882 34.19 -15.63 50.91
C ILE A 882 35.15 -15.73 52.11
N GLY A 883 34.87 -15.05 53.23
CA GLY A 883 35.70 -15.07 54.44
C GLY A 883 37.00 -14.24 54.36
N LYS A 884 37.07 -13.23 53.49
CA LYS A 884 38.24 -12.35 53.27
C LYS A 884 38.10 -10.99 53.98
N ASN A 885 37.79 -10.96 55.27
CA ASN A 885 37.82 -9.72 56.05
C ASN A 885 39.22 -9.45 56.63
N GLU A 886 39.86 -8.35 56.22
CA GLU A 886 40.97 -7.76 56.99
C GLU A 886 40.39 -6.98 58.19
N PRO A 887 40.97 -7.10 59.40
CA PRO A 887 40.47 -6.38 60.57
C PRO A 887 40.79 -4.88 60.47
N SER A 888 39.82 -4.05 60.87
CA SER A 888 39.89 -2.59 60.89
C SER A 888 41.07 -2.07 61.73
N ARG A 889 41.98 -1.30 61.12
CA ARG A 889 43.00 -0.53 61.85
C ARG A 889 42.36 0.65 62.56
N GLU A 890 42.34 0.61 63.89
CA GLU A 890 42.11 1.78 64.74
C GLU A 890 43.19 2.85 64.44
N THR A 891 42.74 4.06 64.12
CA THR A 891 43.60 5.23 63.94
C THR A 891 43.88 5.86 65.30
N VAL A 892 45.10 5.64 65.81
CA VAL A 892 45.66 6.42 66.92
C VAL A 892 46.05 7.79 66.38
N GLY A 893 45.40 8.84 66.87
CA GLY A 893 45.73 10.22 66.55
C GLY A 893 47.00 10.70 67.25
N HIS A 894 47.93 11.25 66.48
CA HIS A 894 48.96 12.17 66.96
C HIS A 894 48.99 13.42 66.07
N THR A 895 48.55 14.54 66.64
CA THR A 895 49.09 15.91 66.43
C THR A 895 50.63 15.87 66.51
N ILE A 896 51.43 16.58 65.71
CA ILE A 896 51.32 17.88 65.01
C ILE A 896 51.79 17.73 63.57
#